data_AF-U5VP77-F1
#
_entry.id   AF-U5VP77-F1
#
_cell.length_a   1.000
_cell.length_b   1.000
_cell.length_c   1.000
_cell.angle_alpha   90.00
_cell.angle_beta   90.00
_cell.angle_gamma   90.00
#
_symmetry.space_group_name_H-M   'P 1'
#
loop_
_entity.id
_entity.type
_entity.pdbx_description
1 polymer ?
#
loop_
_entity_poly.entity_id
_entity_poly.type
_entity_poly.pdbx_seq_one_letter_code
_entity_poly.pdbx_strand_id
1 'polypeptide(L)'
;MSLILHLSDLHLSPPDDRETVGDHKINVIPLQDRVRRTELIRTTLRELGRALASGRRPLDAVVISGDVTYQGRADGFDLLPRTLEELGPVLPDPDKILVVPGNHDVRWYSAPSSAERYEQFLRLRTLGYRTPLLEGIDFNRYGEMPSAPPHPPTVVAEDGSFVLVGLNTANHCGVEMETTPEVRAAYAALDSRAGTDPDLRTLLDDWKLRGRFDIARLGPHQQRHASDALRELAPEGAVRIAVMHHQLLPISPDEEVKPFEALTNLGEVRDFLAGNNIDLLLHGHKHVEHIYADRYRPSLRGLNNGIRKLLVCSAGTVGLGQAYGGEVAKLLTIDGKHLAARRVTVESVPATRNGIPLMVSAFRTESYRIANDEPAETGEITGTTAQDVHEQLIDLYAKDRIQPRSPLICRFTDGQSALNRPASYPPLPLGRANDDDWFERMTGLWQRHTPIRGMPFNHGSRIYNYGGNRDQLDAAAQTLSRDPASGKALVVLLEPMRDHPDGTDLRYPAFCLAQFVVDGDRLDVVAYFRKQEMRYWWAINVAELAILQERMLEELRALDAQYEPGEITTVTAIPVVAEKVPRVAVPRIDQVADEQPGELVRLALSVCARDFPDRDTFVDQWSAVVNDWRPGLTATVDGDPVATFGLQALAEVIENVSHAIGTEDRVTEIISCLKQMHQQNVSFATKMQSRNNYKRTHEEWRREVQPLVTRLLATVNRILKSPDHPHLVQGPQDRTA
;
A
#
# COMPACT_ATOMS: atom_id res chain seq x y z
N MET A 1 5.39 3.88 5.58
CA MET A 1 4.11 3.67 6.28
C MET A 1 4.00 4.80 7.24
N SER A 2 2.99 5.64 7.05
CA SER A 2 2.77 6.81 7.88
C SER A 2 1.63 6.54 8.85
N LEU A 3 1.75 7.09 10.04
CA LEU A 3 0.85 6.83 11.16
C LEU A 3 0.19 8.13 11.62
N ILE A 4 -1.14 8.15 11.62
CA ILE A 4 -1.95 9.28 12.06
C ILE A 4 -2.70 8.87 13.33
N LEU A 5 -2.63 9.72 14.36
CA LEU A 5 -3.50 9.59 15.52
C LEU A 5 -4.75 10.47 15.32
N HIS A 6 -5.94 9.86 15.26
CA HIS A 6 -7.21 10.56 15.18
C HIS A 6 -7.89 10.57 16.55
N LEU A 7 -8.09 11.78 17.07
CA LEU A 7 -8.80 12.10 18.31
C LEU A 7 -10.05 12.92 17.99
N SER A 8 -11.06 12.84 18.85
CA SER A 8 -12.25 13.68 18.76
C SER A 8 -12.93 13.80 20.11
N ASP A 9 -13.73 14.85 20.28
CA ASP A 9 -14.68 14.97 21.40
C ASP A 9 -13.97 14.77 22.76
N LEU A 10 -12.82 15.45 22.90
CA LEU A 10 -11.98 15.37 24.10
C LEU A 10 -12.66 16.08 25.27
N HIS A 11 -13.35 17.19 24.98
CA HIS A 11 -14.11 17.99 25.93
C HIS A 11 -13.31 18.31 27.20
N LEU A 12 -12.03 18.64 27.04
CA LEU A 12 -11.08 18.84 28.13
C LEU A 12 -11.58 19.92 29.08
N SER A 13 -11.53 19.62 30.38
CA SER A 13 -11.85 20.60 31.41
C SER A 13 -11.13 20.31 32.72
N PRO A 14 -10.97 21.34 33.59
CA PRO A 14 -10.52 21.14 34.97
C PRO A 14 -11.44 20.18 35.73
N PRO A 15 -10.99 19.60 36.87
CA PRO A 15 -11.84 18.72 37.67
C PRO A 15 -13.21 19.34 38.00
N ASP A 16 -14.26 18.71 37.48
CA ASP A 16 -15.68 19.01 37.68
C ASP A 16 -16.48 17.68 37.79
N ASP A 17 -17.69 17.72 38.34
CA ASP A 17 -18.61 16.57 38.40
C ASP A 17 -18.84 15.96 37.01
N ARG A 18 -18.94 16.81 35.98
CA ARG A 18 -19.17 16.40 34.58
C ARG A 18 -18.00 15.60 33.98
N GLU A 19 -16.81 15.69 34.56
CA GLU A 19 -15.63 14.92 34.15
C GLU A 19 -15.64 13.49 34.71
N THR A 20 -16.47 13.20 35.71
CA THR A 20 -16.41 11.94 36.44
C THR A 20 -16.90 10.77 35.57
N VAL A 21 -16.08 9.73 35.45
CA VAL A 21 -16.41 8.50 34.73
C VAL A 21 -16.73 7.40 35.74
N GLY A 22 -18.01 7.10 35.94
CA GLY A 22 -18.44 6.02 36.83
C GLY A 22 -19.88 6.14 37.33
N ASP A 23 -20.46 5.00 37.73
CA ASP A 23 -21.81 4.96 38.32
C ASP A 23 -21.75 5.11 39.83
N HIS A 24 -21.69 6.36 40.29
CA HIS A 24 -21.61 6.69 41.72
C HIS A 24 -23.00 6.71 42.36
N LYS A 25 -23.50 5.54 42.80
CA LYS A 25 -24.77 5.44 43.55
C LYS A 25 -24.74 6.15 44.90
N ILE A 26 -23.56 6.28 45.51
CA ILE A 26 -23.35 6.94 46.79
C ILE A 26 -22.09 7.80 46.69
N ASN A 27 -22.21 9.10 47.02
CA ASN A 27 -21.14 10.09 46.87
C ASN A 27 -20.21 10.14 48.10
N VAL A 28 -19.49 9.06 48.39
CA VAL A 28 -18.50 9.01 49.50
C VAL A 28 -17.05 9.21 49.07
N ILE A 29 -16.75 9.02 47.78
CA ILE A 29 -15.42 9.27 47.22
C ILE A 29 -15.33 10.76 46.83
N PRO A 30 -14.35 11.54 47.34
CA PRO A 30 -14.14 12.93 46.96
C PRO A 30 -13.90 13.07 45.45
N LEU A 31 -14.36 14.17 44.84
CA LEU A 31 -14.27 14.36 43.38
C LEU A 31 -12.85 14.28 42.83
N GLN A 32 -11.87 14.76 43.60
CA GLN A 32 -10.46 14.70 43.24
C GLN A 32 -9.91 13.26 43.11
N ASP A 33 -10.51 12.29 43.80
CA ASP A 33 -10.09 10.90 43.82
C ASP A 33 -10.89 10.03 42.83
N ARG A 34 -11.93 10.60 42.19
CA ARG A 34 -12.71 9.90 41.18
C ARG A 34 -11.95 9.87 39.85
N VAL A 35 -12.18 8.82 39.08
CA VAL A 35 -11.65 8.76 37.71
C VAL A 35 -12.34 9.83 36.88
N ARG A 36 -11.53 10.66 36.23
CA ARG A 36 -11.98 11.75 35.37
C ARG A 36 -11.66 11.44 33.92
N ARG A 37 -12.49 11.91 33.00
CA ARG A 37 -12.32 11.72 31.57
C ARG A 37 -10.97 12.26 31.10
N THR A 38 -10.66 13.52 31.41
CA THR A 38 -9.39 14.14 31.02
C THR A 38 -8.19 13.32 31.49
N GLU A 39 -8.23 12.79 32.71
CA GLU A 39 -7.16 11.92 33.24
C GLU A 39 -7.10 10.58 32.50
N LEU A 40 -8.26 9.96 32.21
CA LEU A 40 -8.32 8.71 31.46
C LEU A 40 -7.75 8.84 30.05
N ILE A 41 -8.06 9.94 29.35
CA ILE A 41 -7.48 10.27 28.04
C ILE A 41 -5.96 10.41 28.18
N ARG A 42 -5.48 11.21 29.13
CA ARG A 42 -4.04 11.43 29.37
C ARG A 42 -3.28 10.14 29.68
N THR A 43 -3.80 9.32 30.58
CA THR A 43 -3.25 7.99 30.88
C THR A 43 -3.20 7.12 29.63
N THR A 44 -4.26 7.13 28.83
CA THR A 44 -4.32 6.35 27.59
C THR A 44 -3.28 6.81 26.57
N LEU A 45 -3.14 8.12 26.34
CA LEU A 45 -2.12 8.69 25.47
C LEU A 45 -0.71 8.40 25.96
N ARG A 46 -0.48 8.42 27.28
CA ARG A 46 0.81 8.06 27.88
C ARG A 46 1.21 6.62 27.59
N GLU A 47 0.31 5.67 27.86
CA GLU A 47 0.60 4.26 27.60
C GLU A 47 0.66 3.97 26.10
N LEU A 48 -0.12 4.67 25.27
CA LEU A 48 -0.02 4.59 23.82
C LEU A 48 1.35 5.07 23.33
N GLY A 49 1.81 6.23 23.81
CA GLY A 49 3.12 6.79 23.46
C GLY A 49 4.26 5.83 23.79
N ARG A 50 4.21 5.19 24.97
CA ARG A 50 5.17 4.14 25.35
C ARG A 50 5.10 2.93 24.43
N ALA A 51 3.91 2.44 24.12
CA ALA A 51 3.72 1.27 23.28
C ALA A 51 4.25 1.52 21.85
N LEU A 52 3.92 2.68 21.26
CA LEU A 52 4.38 3.11 19.95
C LEU A 52 5.91 3.33 19.90
N ALA A 53 6.48 3.99 20.92
CA ALA A 53 7.93 4.17 21.02
C ALA A 53 8.66 2.83 21.07
N SER A 54 8.16 1.87 21.86
CA SER A 54 8.74 0.53 21.96
C SER A 54 8.69 -0.22 20.62
N GLY A 55 7.61 -0.02 19.86
CA GLY A 55 7.42 -0.57 18.52
C GLY A 55 8.12 0.20 17.40
N ARG A 56 8.83 1.31 17.70
CA ARG A 56 9.44 2.23 16.73
C ARG A 56 8.44 2.72 15.67
N ARG A 57 7.22 3.06 16.11
CA ARG A 57 6.13 3.60 15.28
C ARG A 57 5.87 5.06 15.65
N PRO A 58 6.71 6.03 15.22
CA PRO A 58 6.44 7.45 15.46
C PRO A 58 5.14 7.87 14.77
N LEU A 59 4.48 8.92 15.28
CA LEU A 59 3.34 9.53 14.61
C LEU A 59 3.85 10.53 13.57
N ASP A 60 3.27 10.51 12.37
CA ASP A 60 3.52 11.51 11.33
C ASP A 60 2.55 12.70 11.43
N ALA A 61 1.39 12.48 12.03
CA ALA A 61 0.42 13.53 12.31
C ALA A 61 -0.49 13.19 13.50
N VAL A 62 -1.01 14.23 14.15
CA VAL A 62 -2.13 14.14 15.09
C VAL A 62 -3.28 14.97 14.54
N VAL A 63 -4.47 14.39 14.53
CA VAL A 63 -5.69 15.05 14.06
C VAL A 63 -6.70 15.07 15.18
N ILE A 64 -7.28 16.24 15.45
CA ILE A 64 -8.39 16.39 16.38
C ILE A 64 -9.61 16.91 15.62
N SER A 65 -10.62 16.06 15.46
CA SER A 65 -11.85 16.36 14.71
C SER A 65 -12.89 17.15 15.51
N GLY A 66 -12.46 18.10 16.33
CA GLY A 66 -13.32 19.01 17.09
C GLY A 66 -13.70 18.55 18.49
N ASP A 67 -14.38 19.47 19.17
CA ASP A 67 -14.77 19.41 20.57
C ASP A 67 -13.59 19.15 21.50
N VAL A 68 -12.58 20.02 21.39
CA VAL A 68 -11.42 20.08 22.31
C VAL A 68 -11.88 20.47 23.70
N THR A 69 -12.81 21.43 23.81
CA THR A 69 -13.31 21.96 25.09
C THR A 69 -14.84 21.99 25.14
N TYR A 70 -15.38 22.50 26.24
CA TYR A 70 -16.80 22.83 26.38
C TYR A 70 -17.07 24.31 26.10
N GLN A 71 -17.93 24.61 25.13
CA GLN A 71 -18.48 25.95 24.86
C GLN A 71 -17.41 27.06 24.73
N GLY A 72 -16.26 26.75 24.12
CA GLY A 72 -15.19 27.70 23.84
C GLY A 72 -14.43 28.15 25.08
N ARG A 73 -14.45 27.38 26.18
CA ARG A 73 -13.75 27.76 27.40
C ARG A 73 -12.22 27.69 27.22
N ALA A 74 -11.55 28.72 27.74
CA ALA A 74 -10.10 28.84 27.66
C ALA A 74 -9.35 27.70 28.37
N ASP A 75 -9.89 27.21 29.49
CA ASP A 75 -9.24 26.21 30.33
C ASP A 75 -9.08 24.85 29.65
N GLY A 76 -10.03 24.43 28.81
CA GLY A 76 -9.89 23.21 28.02
C GLY A 76 -8.83 23.34 26.93
N PHE A 77 -8.76 24.48 26.24
CA PHE A 77 -7.70 24.74 25.27
C PHE A 77 -6.32 24.80 25.94
N ASP A 78 -6.22 25.37 27.15
CA ASP A 78 -4.98 25.41 27.93
C ASP A 78 -4.50 24.01 28.37
N LEU A 79 -5.42 23.05 28.49
CA LEU A 79 -5.11 21.65 28.83
C LEU A 79 -4.67 20.82 27.62
N LEU A 80 -5.02 21.22 26.39
CA LEU A 80 -4.74 20.41 25.19
C LEU A 80 -3.23 20.10 25.01
N PRO A 81 -2.30 21.07 25.09
CA PRO A 81 -0.87 20.79 24.90
C PRO A 81 -0.35 19.78 25.92
N ARG A 82 -0.72 19.95 27.20
CA ARG A 82 -0.34 19.04 28.28
C ARG A 82 -0.93 17.64 28.09
N THR A 83 -2.09 17.54 27.46
CA THR A 83 -2.71 16.25 27.14
C THR A 83 -1.95 15.56 26.01
N LEU A 84 -1.55 16.28 24.97
CA LEU A 84 -0.78 15.73 23.86
C LEU A 84 0.66 15.37 24.24
N GLU A 85 1.29 16.16 25.13
CA GLU A 85 2.63 15.89 25.69
C GLU A 85 2.75 14.51 26.34
N GLU A 86 1.63 13.91 26.76
CA GLU A 86 1.61 12.54 27.31
C GLU A 86 2.10 11.49 26.29
N LEU A 87 1.94 11.72 24.99
CA LEU A 87 2.48 10.86 23.93
C LEU A 87 4.03 10.78 23.99
N GLY A 88 4.70 11.75 24.62
CA GLY A 88 6.14 11.76 24.78
C GLY A 88 6.87 11.82 23.43
N PRO A 89 7.92 11.00 23.20
CA PRO A 89 8.80 11.14 22.04
C PRO A 89 8.16 10.78 20.69
N VAL A 90 6.95 10.21 20.67
CA VAL A 90 6.23 9.91 19.42
C VAL A 90 5.29 11.03 18.99
N LEU A 91 5.12 12.08 19.81
CA LEU A 91 4.37 13.27 19.43
C LEU A 91 5.11 13.96 18.27
N PRO A 92 4.45 14.26 17.14
CA PRO A 92 5.09 14.96 16.03
C PRO A 92 5.25 16.45 16.32
N ASP A 93 5.99 17.14 15.46
CA ASP A 93 6.15 18.59 15.55
C ASP A 93 4.78 19.31 15.50
N PRO A 94 4.63 20.48 16.17
CA PRO A 94 3.35 21.17 16.26
C PRO A 94 2.66 21.45 14.93
N ASP A 95 3.42 21.66 13.86
CA ASP A 95 2.88 21.95 12.53
C ASP A 95 2.34 20.72 11.79
N LYS A 96 2.50 19.52 12.36
CA LYS A 96 1.86 18.25 11.97
C LYS A 96 0.61 17.93 12.79
N ILE A 97 0.19 18.83 13.68
CA ILE A 97 -1.02 18.71 14.48
C ILE A 97 -2.12 19.54 13.83
N LEU A 98 -3.18 18.88 13.33
CA LEU A 98 -4.35 19.52 12.73
C LEU A 98 -5.55 19.47 13.68
N VAL A 99 -6.07 20.63 14.04
CA VAL A 99 -7.26 20.77 14.88
C VAL A 99 -8.35 21.49 14.11
N VAL A 100 -9.53 20.88 14.00
CA VAL A 100 -10.74 21.55 13.48
C VAL A 100 -11.67 21.89 14.65
N PRO A 101 -12.45 22.97 14.58
CA PRO A 101 -13.38 23.31 15.66
C PRO A 101 -14.64 22.44 15.58
N GLY A 102 -15.10 21.98 16.74
CA GLY A 102 -16.43 21.43 16.93
C GLY A 102 -17.44 22.46 17.44
N ASN A 103 -18.69 22.04 17.65
CA ASN A 103 -19.75 22.93 18.12
C ASN A 103 -19.48 23.43 19.55
N HIS A 104 -18.70 22.71 20.35
CA HIS A 104 -18.25 23.13 21.67
C HIS A 104 -16.93 23.91 21.67
N ASP A 105 -16.24 24.10 20.54
CA ASP A 105 -15.00 24.88 20.46
C ASP A 105 -15.23 26.36 20.13
N VAL A 106 -16.45 26.72 19.75
CA VAL A 106 -16.84 28.08 19.42
C VAL A 106 -17.60 28.75 20.56
N ARG A 107 -17.44 30.06 20.69
CA ARG A 107 -18.22 30.83 21.67
C ARG A 107 -19.66 30.98 21.20
N TRP A 108 -20.59 30.34 21.90
CA TRP A 108 -22.02 30.43 21.61
C TRP A 108 -22.54 31.86 21.79
N TYR A 109 -23.65 32.18 21.12
CA TYR A 109 -24.31 33.49 21.11
C TYR A 109 -23.48 34.63 20.49
N SER A 110 -22.28 34.36 19.97
CA SER A 110 -21.51 35.29 19.15
C SER A 110 -21.99 35.27 17.69
N ALA A 111 -21.68 36.30 16.90
CA ALA A 111 -22.01 36.28 15.47
C ALA A 111 -21.16 35.23 14.74
N PRO A 112 -21.72 34.49 13.74
CA PRO A 112 -20.92 33.70 12.81
C PRO A 112 -19.80 34.54 12.18
N SER A 113 -18.68 33.91 11.87
CA SER A 113 -17.54 34.55 11.21
C SER A 113 -16.91 35.72 11.98
N SER A 114 -17.20 35.86 13.27
CA SER A 114 -16.62 36.91 14.12
C SER A 114 -15.34 36.45 14.84
N ALA A 115 -14.45 37.38 15.15
CA ALA A 115 -13.25 37.09 15.93
C ALA A 115 -13.59 36.59 17.34
N GLU A 116 -14.64 37.12 17.98
CA GLU A 116 -15.13 36.68 19.30
C GLU A 116 -15.51 35.21 19.31
N ARG A 117 -16.11 34.71 18.22
CA ARG A 117 -16.52 33.31 18.09
C ARG A 117 -15.36 32.33 18.22
N TYR A 118 -14.22 32.69 17.64
CA TYR A 118 -13.04 31.84 17.51
C TYR A 118 -11.88 32.26 18.42
N GLU A 119 -12.07 33.25 19.28
CA GLU A 119 -11.01 33.88 20.08
C GLU A 119 -10.12 32.85 20.79
N GLN A 120 -10.74 31.92 21.53
CA GLN A 120 -10.00 30.91 22.27
C GLN A 120 -9.42 29.82 21.35
N PHE A 121 -10.17 29.40 20.32
CA PHE A 121 -9.72 28.41 19.35
C PHE A 121 -8.48 28.88 18.56
N LEU A 122 -8.43 30.16 18.16
CA LEU A 122 -7.32 30.73 17.41
C LEU A 122 -6.00 30.76 18.19
N ARG A 123 -6.04 30.65 19.52
CA ARG A 123 -4.83 30.52 20.36
C ARG A 123 -4.03 29.28 20.00
N LEU A 124 -4.68 28.22 19.49
CA LEU A 124 -3.99 27.00 19.05
C LEU A 124 -2.98 27.27 17.93
N ARG A 125 -3.24 28.26 17.06
CA ARG A 125 -2.29 28.66 16.00
C ARG A 125 -0.97 29.20 16.56
N THR A 126 -1.01 29.84 17.74
CA THR A 126 0.20 30.36 18.40
C THR A 126 1.11 29.25 18.95
N LEU A 127 0.58 28.04 19.09
CA LEU A 127 1.33 26.85 19.47
C LEU A 127 1.96 26.16 18.27
N GLY A 128 1.72 26.66 17.05
CA GLY A 128 2.18 26.06 15.79
C GLY A 128 1.19 25.08 15.16
N TYR A 129 0.06 24.80 15.81
CA TYR A 129 -0.94 23.86 15.29
C TYR A 129 -1.61 24.41 14.02
N ARG A 130 -1.94 23.51 13.10
CA ARG A 130 -2.72 23.81 11.89
C ARG A 130 -4.20 23.81 12.24
N THR A 131 -4.95 24.71 11.60
CA THR A 131 -6.41 24.78 11.71
C THR A 131 -7.02 24.96 10.32
N PRO A 132 -8.34 24.77 10.11
CA PRO A 132 -9.00 25.21 8.89
C PRO A 132 -8.87 26.72 8.68
N LEU A 133 -9.06 27.16 7.43
CA LEU A 133 -9.29 28.56 7.11
C LEU A 133 -10.74 28.93 7.51
N LEU A 134 -10.90 29.98 8.29
CA LEU A 134 -12.17 30.36 8.92
C LEU A 134 -12.80 31.56 8.21
N GLU A 135 -14.09 31.45 7.89
CA GLU A 135 -14.86 32.53 7.28
C GLU A 135 -14.84 33.80 8.14
N GLY A 136 -14.53 34.96 7.54
CA GLY A 136 -14.48 36.25 8.23
C GLY A 136 -13.23 36.48 9.07
N ILE A 137 -12.37 35.47 9.21
CA ILE A 137 -11.08 35.57 9.90
C ILE A 137 -9.95 35.56 8.88
N ASP A 138 -9.85 34.49 8.07
CA ASP A 138 -8.75 34.31 7.13
C ASP A 138 -9.08 34.87 5.75
N PHE A 139 -10.36 35.04 5.43
CA PHE A 139 -10.83 35.66 4.21
C PHE A 139 -12.10 36.45 4.46
N ASN A 140 -12.31 37.50 3.65
CA ASN A 140 -13.46 38.38 3.80
C ASN A 140 -14.77 37.71 3.35
N ARG A 141 -15.90 38.43 3.46
CA ARG A 141 -17.23 37.93 3.03
C ARG A 141 -17.35 37.58 1.54
N TYR A 142 -16.39 37.99 0.72
CA TYR A 142 -16.31 37.68 -0.70
C TYR A 142 -15.37 36.50 -1.00
N GLY A 143 -14.74 35.93 0.05
CA GLY A 143 -13.76 34.86 -0.06
C GLY A 143 -12.37 35.33 -0.44
N GLU A 144 -12.11 36.64 -0.44
CA GLU A 144 -10.79 37.17 -0.77
C GLU A 144 -9.86 37.01 0.43
N MET A 145 -8.71 36.40 0.18
CA MET A 145 -7.64 36.22 1.16
C MET A 145 -6.80 37.50 1.25
N PRO A 146 -6.20 37.79 2.42
CA PRO A 146 -5.09 38.73 2.49
C PRO A 146 -3.91 38.24 1.64
N SER A 147 -2.95 39.12 1.33
CA SER A 147 -1.82 38.84 0.43
C SER A 147 -0.97 37.63 0.81
N ALA A 148 -1.02 37.17 2.05
CA ALA A 148 -0.54 35.86 2.47
C ALA A 148 -1.43 35.33 3.61
N PRO A 149 -1.93 34.08 3.53
CA PRO A 149 -2.61 33.46 4.66
C PRO A 149 -1.64 33.22 5.82
N PRO A 150 -2.11 33.25 7.07
CA PRO A 150 -1.26 33.07 8.24
C PRO A 150 -0.67 31.66 8.35
N HIS A 151 -1.34 30.64 7.78
CA HIS A 151 -0.83 29.27 7.65
C HIS A 151 -1.64 28.47 6.60
N PRO A 152 -1.09 27.37 6.04
CA PRO A 152 -1.86 26.41 5.26
C PRO A 152 -2.90 25.66 6.11
N PRO A 153 -4.08 25.30 5.57
CA PRO A 153 -5.08 24.47 6.25
C PRO A 153 -4.79 22.97 6.18
N THR A 154 -3.60 22.59 5.70
CA THR A 154 -3.23 21.22 5.37
C THR A 154 -2.02 20.73 6.14
N VAL A 155 -1.96 19.42 6.35
CA VAL A 155 -0.75 18.71 6.80
C VAL A 155 -0.40 17.67 5.74
N VAL A 156 0.83 17.73 5.22
CA VAL A 156 1.34 16.78 4.22
C VAL A 156 2.37 15.88 4.87
N ALA A 157 2.25 14.57 4.61
CA ALA A 157 3.22 13.58 5.06
C ALA A 157 4.59 13.83 4.42
N GLU A 158 5.68 13.61 5.16
CA GLU A 158 7.03 13.80 4.62
C GLU A 158 7.36 12.83 3.48
N ASP A 159 6.83 11.60 3.56
CA ASP A 159 6.96 10.58 2.51
C ASP A 159 5.95 10.74 1.37
N GLY A 160 5.12 11.79 1.41
CA GLY A 160 4.09 12.08 0.41
C GLY A 160 2.89 11.14 0.43
N SER A 161 2.76 10.26 1.42
CA SER A 161 1.73 9.22 1.44
C SER A 161 0.30 9.74 1.65
N PHE A 162 0.14 10.87 2.36
CA PHE A 162 -1.15 11.47 2.61
C PHE A 162 -1.11 13.00 2.65
N VAL A 163 -2.29 13.60 2.46
CA VAL A 163 -2.57 15.00 2.76
C VAL A 163 -3.85 15.09 3.58
N LEU A 164 -3.78 15.82 4.69
CA LEU A 164 -4.91 16.19 5.53
C LEU A 164 -5.37 17.60 5.16
N VAL A 165 -6.68 17.84 5.11
CA VAL A 165 -7.27 19.18 5.02
C VAL A 165 -8.32 19.39 6.09
N GLY A 166 -8.17 20.45 6.87
CA GLY A 166 -9.14 20.83 7.90
C GLY A 166 -10.34 21.59 7.31
N LEU A 167 -11.54 21.26 7.76
CA LEU A 167 -12.79 21.92 7.40
C LEU A 167 -13.56 22.31 8.67
N ASN A 168 -14.10 23.53 8.72
CA ASN A 168 -14.89 24.04 9.82
C ASN A 168 -16.38 23.96 9.49
N THR A 169 -17.06 23.06 10.18
CA THR A 169 -18.52 22.89 10.08
C THR A 169 -19.28 23.58 11.22
N ALA A 170 -18.57 24.26 12.13
CA ALA A 170 -19.09 24.80 13.39
C ALA A 170 -19.40 26.31 13.38
N ASN A 171 -19.26 26.99 12.24
CA ASN A 171 -19.44 28.45 12.16
C ASN A 171 -20.83 28.93 12.58
N HIS A 172 -21.86 28.09 12.39
CA HIS A 172 -23.25 28.39 12.74
C HIS A 172 -23.74 27.61 13.97
N CYS A 173 -22.83 27.09 14.78
CA CYS A 173 -23.17 26.40 16.03
C CYS A 173 -23.46 27.39 17.16
N GLY A 174 -24.48 27.10 17.97
CA GLY A 174 -24.88 27.93 19.11
C GLY A 174 -25.28 29.36 18.73
N VAL A 175 -25.88 29.58 17.55
CA VAL A 175 -26.39 30.89 17.11
C VAL A 175 -27.81 31.12 17.62
N GLU A 176 -28.19 32.38 17.79
CA GLU A 176 -29.58 32.74 18.08
C GLU A 176 -30.36 33.00 16.79
N MET A 177 -31.62 32.61 16.79
CA MET A 177 -32.58 32.94 15.76
C MET A 177 -32.69 34.45 15.63
N GLU A 178 -32.47 34.96 14.42
CA GLU A 178 -32.70 36.37 14.16
C GLU A 178 -34.17 36.73 14.41
N THR A 179 -34.37 37.81 15.15
CA THR A 179 -35.69 38.37 15.44
C THR A 179 -35.79 39.79 14.90
N THR A 180 -37.01 40.24 14.62
CA THR A 180 -37.24 41.58 14.09
C THR A 180 -36.81 42.65 15.12
N PRO A 181 -36.47 43.87 14.69
CA PRO A 181 -36.11 44.96 15.60
C PRO A 181 -37.14 45.20 16.71
N GLU A 182 -38.44 45.05 16.39
CA GLU A 182 -39.55 45.22 17.33
C GLU A 182 -39.53 44.14 18.42
N VAL A 183 -39.31 42.88 18.04
CA VAL A 183 -39.20 41.76 18.98
C VAL A 183 -37.96 41.91 19.85
N ARG A 184 -36.81 42.34 19.29
CA ARG A 184 -35.61 42.62 20.09
C ARG A 184 -35.83 43.73 21.11
N ALA A 185 -36.49 44.82 20.71
CA ALA A 185 -36.81 45.92 21.62
C ALA A 185 -37.76 45.48 22.74
N ALA A 186 -38.80 44.71 22.41
CA ALA A 186 -39.72 44.14 23.39
C ALA A 186 -39.02 43.17 24.35
N TYR A 187 -38.17 42.28 23.83
CA TYR A 187 -37.37 41.36 24.63
C TYR A 187 -36.47 42.12 25.62
N ALA A 188 -35.74 43.14 25.16
CA ALA A 188 -34.88 43.94 26.03
C ALA A 188 -35.65 44.64 27.16
N ALA A 189 -36.84 45.17 26.86
CA ALA A 189 -37.72 45.75 27.87
C ALA A 189 -38.19 44.71 28.91
N LEU A 190 -38.54 43.49 28.48
CA LEU A 190 -38.93 42.40 29.37
C LEU A 190 -37.75 41.88 30.22
N ASP A 191 -36.56 41.70 29.62
CA ASP A 191 -35.35 41.22 30.30
C ASP A 191 -34.92 42.18 31.43
N SER A 192 -35.06 43.50 31.21
CA SER A 192 -34.81 44.50 32.26
C SER A 192 -35.73 44.38 33.48
N ARG A 193 -36.97 43.91 33.28
CA ARG A 193 -37.98 43.71 34.35
C ARG A 193 -37.83 42.35 35.04
N ALA A 194 -37.24 41.37 34.37
CA ALA A 194 -37.05 40.02 34.87
C ALA A 194 -36.13 39.93 36.10
N GLY A 195 -35.29 40.95 36.35
CA GLY A 195 -34.44 40.99 37.55
C GLY A 195 -35.21 41.00 38.87
N THR A 196 -36.50 41.36 38.85
CA THR A 196 -37.39 41.34 40.02
C THR A 196 -38.53 40.32 39.93
N ASP A 197 -38.61 39.57 38.83
CA ASP A 197 -39.69 38.62 38.52
C ASP A 197 -39.12 37.26 38.06
N PRO A 198 -39.07 36.25 38.95
CA PRO A 198 -38.46 34.96 38.64
C PRO A 198 -39.24 34.14 37.61
N ASP A 199 -40.57 34.33 37.49
CA ASP A 199 -41.39 33.64 36.49
C ASP A 199 -41.10 34.21 35.10
N LEU A 200 -41.00 35.54 34.99
CA LEU A 200 -40.58 36.19 33.76
C LEU A 200 -39.15 35.81 33.37
N ARG A 201 -38.22 35.71 34.33
CA ARG A 201 -36.85 35.24 34.06
C ARG A 201 -36.85 33.83 33.47
N THR A 202 -37.61 32.91 34.07
CA THR A 202 -37.74 31.52 33.60
C THR A 202 -38.27 31.46 32.17
N LEU A 203 -39.31 32.26 31.86
CA LEU A 203 -39.89 32.31 30.52
C LEU A 203 -38.92 32.86 29.47
N LEU A 204 -38.15 33.91 29.81
CA LEU A 204 -37.17 34.49 28.90
C LEU A 204 -35.97 33.56 28.67
N ASP A 205 -35.55 32.82 29.70
CA ASP A 205 -34.51 31.79 29.58
C ASP A 205 -34.97 30.63 28.69
N ASP A 206 -36.21 30.16 28.84
CA ASP A 206 -36.79 29.13 27.95
C ASP A 206 -36.93 29.64 26.50
N TRP A 207 -37.35 30.90 26.31
CA TRP A 207 -37.41 31.51 24.98
C TRP A 207 -36.04 31.57 24.30
N LYS A 208 -35.01 32.05 25.02
CA LYS A 208 -33.62 32.06 24.53
C LYS A 208 -33.14 30.67 24.17
N LEU A 209 -33.45 29.67 25.00
CA LEU A 209 -33.07 28.29 24.75
C LEU A 209 -33.73 27.73 23.47
N ARG A 210 -35.02 28.04 23.23
CA ARG A 210 -35.75 27.63 22.01
C ARG A 210 -35.28 28.36 20.75
N GLY A 211 -34.81 29.59 20.89
CA GLY A 211 -34.25 30.38 19.81
C GLY A 211 -32.81 30.00 19.45
N ARG A 212 -32.18 29.07 20.18
CA ARG A 212 -30.79 28.66 19.93
C ARG A 212 -30.74 27.51 18.93
N PHE A 213 -29.94 27.68 17.88
CA PHE A 213 -29.69 26.64 16.89
C PHE A 213 -28.23 26.21 16.87
N ASP A 214 -28.04 24.90 16.76
CA ASP A 214 -26.75 24.26 16.55
C ASP A 214 -26.69 23.75 15.11
N ILE A 215 -26.15 24.57 14.20
CA ILE A 215 -26.26 24.33 12.76
C ILE A 215 -24.90 23.93 12.20
N ALA A 216 -24.81 22.67 11.75
CA ALA A 216 -23.70 22.20 10.96
C ALA A 216 -23.78 22.70 9.51
N ARG A 217 -22.73 23.36 9.03
CA ARG A 217 -22.65 23.88 7.65
C ARG A 217 -21.21 24.13 7.22
N LEU A 218 -20.87 23.75 5.98
CA LEU A 218 -19.58 24.06 5.37
C LEU A 218 -19.72 25.23 4.38
N GLY A 219 -18.95 26.31 4.55
CA GLY A 219 -19.07 27.49 3.69
C GLY A 219 -18.44 27.33 2.29
N PRO A 220 -18.99 27.99 1.26
CA PRO A 220 -18.53 27.84 -0.13
C PRO A 220 -17.12 28.41 -0.38
N HIS A 221 -16.75 29.48 0.34
CA HIS A 221 -15.41 30.05 0.23
C HIS A 221 -14.36 29.13 0.86
N GLN A 222 -14.70 28.48 1.97
CA GLN A 222 -13.82 27.49 2.58
C GLN A 222 -13.64 26.26 1.68
N GLN A 223 -14.72 25.78 1.04
CA GLN A 223 -14.62 24.71 0.02
C GLN A 223 -13.65 25.11 -1.10
N ARG A 224 -13.78 26.32 -1.65
CA ARG A 224 -12.87 26.80 -2.70
C ARG A 224 -11.40 26.80 -2.24
N HIS A 225 -11.11 27.41 -1.09
CA HIS A 225 -9.74 27.48 -0.59
C HIS A 225 -9.16 26.11 -0.21
N ALA A 226 -10.00 25.20 0.29
CA ALA A 226 -9.60 23.83 0.54
C ALA A 226 -9.29 23.08 -0.77
N SER A 227 -10.09 23.29 -1.82
CA SER A 227 -9.82 22.78 -3.17
C SER A 227 -8.49 23.29 -3.73
N ASP A 228 -8.25 24.59 -3.63
CA ASP A 228 -7.02 25.20 -4.12
C ASP A 228 -5.80 24.66 -3.35
N ALA A 229 -5.88 24.58 -2.01
CA ALA A 229 -4.82 24.01 -1.18
C ALA A 229 -4.53 22.53 -1.50
N LEU A 230 -5.57 21.70 -1.69
CA LEU A 230 -5.40 20.31 -2.11
C LEU A 230 -4.75 20.20 -3.49
N ARG A 231 -5.13 21.08 -4.43
CA ARG A 231 -4.57 21.07 -5.78
C ARG A 231 -3.11 21.47 -5.81
N GLU A 232 -2.72 22.41 -4.95
CA GLU A 232 -1.34 22.91 -4.85
C GLU A 232 -0.42 21.98 -4.05
N LEU A 233 -0.93 21.37 -2.98
CA LEU A 233 -0.08 20.71 -1.97
C LEU A 233 -0.20 19.19 -1.93
N ALA A 234 -1.24 18.59 -2.52
CA ALA A 234 -1.39 17.14 -2.52
C ALA A 234 -0.36 16.48 -3.45
N PRO A 235 0.53 15.62 -2.94
CA PRO A 235 1.40 14.82 -3.80
C PRO A 235 0.56 13.93 -4.72
N GLU A 236 1.13 13.58 -5.88
CA GLU A 236 0.50 12.62 -6.78
C GLU A 236 0.35 11.25 -6.10
N GLY A 237 -0.83 10.65 -6.22
CA GLY A 237 -1.13 9.36 -5.59
C GLY A 237 -1.38 9.39 -4.07
N ALA A 238 -1.17 10.53 -3.39
CA ALA A 238 -1.39 10.65 -1.96
C ALA A 238 -2.86 10.39 -1.56
N VAL A 239 -3.05 9.75 -0.40
CA VAL A 239 -4.37 9.60 0.21
C VAL A 239 -4.88 10.97 0.66
N ARG A 240 -6.00 11.41 0.11
CA ARG A 240 -6.60 12.71 0.45
C ARG A 240 -7.61 12.56 1.58
N ILE A 241 -7.34 13.23 2.69
CA ILE A 241 -8.10 13.08 3.93
C ILE A 241 -8.74 14.41 4.32
N ALA A 242 -10.06 14.46 4.36
CA ALA A 242 -10.79 15.58 4.93
C ALA A 242 -11.00 15.37 6.43
N VAL A 243 -10.91 16.44 7.21
CA VAL A 243 -11.20 16.42 8.65
C VAL A 243 -12.27 17.46 8.94
N MET A 244 -13.36 17.06 9.58
CA MET A 244 -14.40 17.97 10.04
C MET A 244 -15.08 17.42 11.28
N HIS A 245 -15.79 18.26 12.05
CA HIS A 245 -16.41 17.77 13.28
C HIS A 245 -17.70 16.97 13.06
N HIS A 246 -18.66 17.54 12.33
CA HIS A 246 -19.99 16.94 12.14
C HIS A 246 -19.99 15.79 11.13
N GLN A 247 -20.79 14.75 11.39
CA GLN A 247 -20.97 13.57 10.54
C GLN A 247 -21.68 13.88 9.20
N LEU A 248 -21.44 13.07 8.17
CA LEU A 248 -22.23 13.12 6.91
C LEU A 248 -23.61 12.45 7.05
N LEU A 249 -23.65 11.30 7.70
CA LEU A 249 -24.84 10.48 7.91
C LEU A 249 -24.93 10.10 9.39
N PRO A 250 -26.13 9.84 9.93
CA PRO A 250 -26.29 9.29 11.27
C PRO A 250 -25.53 7.97 11.44
N ILE A 251 -24.69 7.88 12.46
CA ILE A 251 -23.87 6.68 12.76
C ILE A 251 -24.30 5.92 14.01
N SER A 252 -25.16 6.52 14.86
CA SER A 252 -25.70 5.87 16.05
C SER A 252 -27.03 5.19 15.73
N PRO A 253 -27.33 4.00 16.30
CA PRO A 253 -28.67 3.43 16.26
C PRO A 253 -29.66 4.16 17.19
N ASP A 254 -29.18 5.01 18.10
CA ASP A 254 -30.02 5.76 19.02
C ASP A 254 -30.78 6.88 18.28
N GLU A 255 -32.08 7.01 18.57
CA GLU A 255 -32.90 8.09 18.03
C GLU A 255 -32.55 9.43 18.69
N GLU A 256 -32.15 10.42 17.89
CA GLU A 256 -31.89 11.79 18.35
C GLU A 256 -32.91 12.76 17.76
N VAL A 257 -33.61 13.46 18.64
CA VAL A 257 -34.61 14.47 18.26
C VAL A 257 -34.04 15.86 18.46
N LYS A 258 -33.66 16.53 17.37
CA LYS A 258 -33.20 17.93 17.39
C LYS A 258 -33.53 18.67 16.08
N PRO A 259 -33.46 20.02 16.06
CA PRO A 259 -33.84 20.80 14.88
C PRO A 259 -33.02 20.50 13.62
N PHE A 260 -31.72 20.24 13.76
CA PHE A 260 -30.81 20.00 12.62
C PHE A 260 -29.87 18.85 12.94
N GLU A 261 -30.13 17.66 12.42
CA GLU A 261 -29.25 16.48 12.62
C GLU A 261 -28.09 16.42 11.62
N ALA A 262 -28.35 16.79 10.37
CA ALA A 262 -27.38 16.73 9.28
C ALA A 262 -26.84 18.12 8.94
N LEU A 263 -25.73 18.16 8.19
CA LEU A 263 -25.27 19.40 7.56
C LEU A 263 -26.39 19.97 6.69
N THR A 264 -26.70 21.25 6.88
CA THR A 264 -27.77 21.93 6.12
C THR A 264 -27.51 21.99 4.62
N ASN A 265 -26.26 21.86 4.19
CA ASN A 265 -25.84 21.78 2.79
C ASN A 265 -25.14 20.46 2.44
N LEU A 266 -25.53 19.34 3.05
CA LEU A 266 -24.88 18.03 2.89
C LEU A 266 -24.65 17.61 1.42
N GLY A 267 -25.61 17.87 0.52
CA GLY A 267 -25.45 17.53 -0.90
C GLY A 267 -24.27 18.25 -1.57
N GLU A 268 -24.14 19.55 -1.33
CA GLU A 268 -23.02 20.38 -1.79
C GLU A 268 -21.69 19.89 -1.21
N VAL A 269 -21.68 19.53 0.08
CA VAL A 269 -20.48 18.99 0.74
C VAL A 269 -20.05 17.67 0.12
N ARG A 270 -20.97 16.76 -0.18
CA ARG A 270 -20.64 15.48 -0.83
C ARG A 270 -20.15 15.68 -2.27
N ASP A 271 -20.73 16.62 -3.00
CA ASP A 271 -20.22 17.05 -4.32
C ASP A 271 -18.80 17.61 -4.23
N PHE A 272 -18.52 18.45 -3.23
CA PHE A 272 -17.18 18.97 -2.95
C PHE A 272 -16.18 17.86 -2.63
N LEU A 273 -16.50 16.95 -1.71
CA LEU A 273 -15.62 15.84 -1.33
C LEU A 273 -15.31 14.95 -2.53
N ALA A 274 -16.33 14.61 -3.32
CA ALA A 274 -16.17 13.80 -4.53
C ALA A 274 -15.37 14.52 -5.61
N GLY A 275 -15.63 15.80 -5.86
CA GLY A 275 -14.95 16.61 -6.87
C GLY A 275 -13.45 16.82 -6.58
N ASN A 276 -13.05 16.79 -5.31
CA ASN A 276 -11.65 16.90 -4.91
C ASN A 276 -10.95 15.54 -4.77
N ASN A 277 -11.64 14.43 -5.07
CA ASN A 277 -11.17 13.07 -4.86
C ASN A 277 -10.71 12.83 -3.41
N ILE A 278 -11.50 13.27 -2.43
CA ILE A 278 -11.25 12.87 -1.03
C ILE A 278 -11.50 11.36 -0.91
N ASP A 279 -10.53 10.64 -0.34
CA ASP A 279 -10.59 9.20 -0.18
C ASP A 279 -11.06 8.79 1.23
N LEU A 280 -10.77 9.63 2.24
CA LEU A 280 -11.09 9.41 3.64
C LEU A 280 -11.63 10.69 4.30
N LEU A 281 -12.66 10.54 5.13
CA LEU A 281 -13.20 11.61 5.97
C LEU A 281 -13.09 11.20 7.45
N LEU A 282 -12.44 12.05 8.25
CA LEU A 282 -12.35 11.90 9.71
C LEU A 282 -13.33 12.86 10.38
N HIS A 283 -14.15 12.35 11.29
CA HIS A 283 -15.08 13.17 12.07
C HIS A 283 -15.34 12.67 13.50
N GLY A 284 -16.18 13.40 14.22
CA GLY A 284 -16.65 13.07 15.58
C GLY A 284 -18.11 13.46 15.80
N HIS A 285 -18.38 14.27 16.84
CA HIS A 285 -19.66 14.86 17.24
C HIS A 285 -20.63 13.90 17.94
N LYS A 286 -20.70 12.63 17.51
CA LYS A 286 -21.63 11.65 18.11
C LYS A 286 -21.07 10.88 19.28
N HIS A 287 -19.78 11.05 19.59
CA HIS A 287 -19.07 10.31 20.65
C HIS A 287 -19.01 8.78 20.41
N VAL A 288 -19.51 8.30 19.27
CA VAL A 288 -19.58 6.89 18.90
C VAL A 288 -18.57 6.61 17.80
N GLU A 289 -17.85 5.52 17.98
CA GLU A 289 -16.89 5.04 17.00
C GLU A 289 -17.61 4.25 15.88
N HIS A 290 -17.34 4.60 14.63
CA HIS A 290 -17.97 3.94 13.49
C HIS A 290 -17.14 4.12 12.21
N ILE A 291 -17.17 3.14 11.32
CA ILE A 291 -16.52 3.19 10.02
C ILE A 291 -17.48 2.66 8.95
N TYR A 292 -17.67 3.41 7.88
CA TYR A 292 -18.48 2.99 6.74
C TYR A 292 -17.95 3.56 5.43
N ALA A 293 -18.34 2.94 4.32
CA ALA A 293 -18.04 3.46 2.98
C ALA A 293 -19.27 4.21 2.44
N ASP A 294 -19.13 5.52 2.24
CA ASP A 294 -20.12 6.32 1.54
C ASP A 294 -19.92 6.18 0.01
N ARG A 295 -20.97 5.71 -0.68
CA ARG A 295 -20.97 5.58 -2.15
C ARG A 295 -21.86 6.66 -2.73
N TYR A 296 -21.26 7.69 -3.32
CA TYR A 296 -21.94 8.88 -3.80
C TYR A 296 -21.74 9.10 -5.29
N ARG A 297 -22.82 9.38 -6.03
CA ARG A 297 -22.74 9.85 -7.41
C ARG A 297 -22.89 11.39 -7.40
N PRO A 298 -21.86 12.13 -7.83
CA PRO A 298 -21.93 13.59 -7.89
C PRO A 298 -23.11 14.09 -8.73
N SER A 299 -23.74 15.16 -8.29
CA SER A 299 -24.87 15.78 -8.99
C SER A 299 -24.43 16.75 -10.10
N LEU A 300 -23.20 17.27 -9.99
CA LEU A 300 -22.60 18.21 -10.94
C LEU A 300 -22.21 17.55 -12.27
N ARG A 301 -22.74 18.08 -13.39
CA ARG A 301 -22.34 17.69 -14.75
C ARG A 301 -20.88 18.09 -14.99
N GLY A 302 -20.03 17.14 -15.38
CA GLY A 302 -18.63 17.38 -15.75
C GLY A 302 -17.60 16.81 -14.76
N LEU A 303 -18.02 16.43 -13.55
CA LEU A 303 -17.27 15.48 -12.75
C LEU A 303 -17.51 14.08 -13.35
N ASN A 304 -16.46 13.24 -13.38
CA ASN A 304 -16.53 11.89 -13.94
C ASN A 304 -17.79 11.19 -13.39
N ASN A 305 -18.75 10.78 -14.25
CA ASN A 305 -20.11 10.33 -13.89
C ASN A 305 -20.15 9.02 -13.04
N GLY A 306 -19.00 8.56 -12.57
CA GLY A 306 -18.83 7.37 -11.75
C GLY A 306 -19.28 7.59 -10.30
N ILE A 307 -19.60 6.49 -9.63
CA ILE A 307 -19.81 6.47 -8.19
C ILE A 307 -18.45 6.65 -7.52
N ARG A 308 -18.37 7.57 -6.55
CA ARG A 308 -17.21 7.78 -5.70
C ARG A 308 -17.40 7.05 -4.38
N LYS A 309 -16.38 6.31 -3.97
CA LYS A 309 -16.29 5.68 -2.66
C LYS A 309 -15.48 6.60 -1.76
N LEU A 310 -16.04 6.96 -0.62
CA LEU A 310 -15.39 7.71 0.45
C LEU A 310 -15.43 6.86 1.71
N LEU A 311 -14.28 6.54 2.29
CA LEU A 311 -14.25 5.92 3.62
C LEU A 311 -14.54 7.01 4.66
N VAL A 312 -15.50 6.78 5.55
CA VAL A 312 -15.86 7.72 6.61
C VAL A 312 -15.55 7.07 7.94
N CYS A 313 -14.77 7.76 8.77
CA CYS A 313 -14.25 7.26 10.03
C CYS A 313 -14.58 8.24 11.17
N SER A 314 -15.42 7.79 12.09
CA SER A 314 -15.77 8.52 13.32
C SER A 314 -14.94 8.00 14.48
N ALA A 315 -14.23 8.88 15.19
CA ALA A 315 -13.56 8.52 16.43
C ALA A 315 -14.55 8.51 17.61
N GLY A 316 -14.46 7.50 18.47
CA GLY A 316 -15.16 7.49 19.75
C GLY A 316 -14.50 8.40 20.78
N THR A 317 -15.14 8.51 21.95
CA THR A 317 -14.56 9.14 23.15
C THR A 317 -14.94 8.35 24.39
N VAL A 318 -14.41 8.75 25.54
CA VAL A 318 -14.69 8.15 26.85
C VAL A 318 -15.49 9.11 27.73
N GLY A 319 -16.39 8.57 28.56
CA GLY A 319 -17.39 9.40 29.26
C GLY A 319 -18.53 9.83 28.35
N LEU A 320 -19.36 10.80 28.76
CA LEU A 320 -20.49 11.29 27.95
C LEU A 320 -21.50 10.21 27.51
N GLY A 321 -21.74 9.23 28.39
CA GLY A 321 -22.61 8.08 28.09
C GLY A 321 -21.89 6.88 27.46
N GLN A 322 -20.61 7.01 27.10
CA GLN A 322 -19.81 5.90 26.60
C GLN A 322 -19.25 5.01 27.72
N ALA A 323 -19.04 3.74 27.40
CA ALA A 323 -18.49 2.78 28.34
C ALA A 323 -17.06 3.16 28.77
N TYR A 324 -16.70 2.85 30.01
CA TYR A 324 -15.38 3.16 30.57
C TYR A 324 -14.21 2.58 29.75
N GLY A 325 -14.39 1.39 29.16
CA GLY A 325 -13.40 0.74 28.29
C GLY A 325 -13.56 1.05 26.81
N GLY A 326 -14.28 2.13 26.47
CA GLY A 326 -14.53 2.56 25.10
C GLY A 326 -13.27 3.04 24.38
N GLU A 327 -13.44 3.39 23.11
CA GLU A 327 -12.38 3.95 22.28
C GLU A 327 -12.05 5.39 22.72
N VAL A 328 -10.76 5.71 22.80
CA VAL A 328 -10.24 7.08 23.06
C VAL A 328 -9.71 7.71 21.77
N ALA A 329 -9.19 6.89 20.85
CA ALA A 329 -8.58 7.35 19.63
C ALA A 329 -8.59 6.25 18.56
N LYS A 330 -8.31 6.62 17.32
CA LYS A 330 -7.97 5.69 16.24
C LYS A 330 -6.55 5.94 15.76
N LEU A 331 -5.80 4.87 15.51
CA LEU A 331 -4.54 4.92 14.77
C LEU A 331 -4.80 4.54 13.32
N LEU A 332 -4.41 5.39 12.38
CA LEU A 332 -4.54 5.15 10.96
C LEU A 332 -3.15 4.97 10.37
N THR A 333 -2.88 3.79 9.82
CA THR A 333 -1.65 3.48 9.09
C THR A 333 -1.92 3.54 7.59
N ILE A 334 -1.17 4.38 6.88
CA ILE A 334 -1.22 4.56 5.43
C ILE A 334 0.06 3.99 4.83
N ASP A 335 -0.08 3.15 3.80
CA ASP A 335 1.08 2.55 3.15
C ASP A 335 1.69 3.49 2.09
N GLY A 336 2.65 4.31 2.52
CA GLY A 336 3.44 5.17 1.62
C GLY A 336 4.30 4.45 0.59
N LYS A 337 4.48 3.12 0.68
CA LYS A 337 5.26 2.35 -0.29
C LYS A 337 4.43 1.80 -1.43
N HIS A 338 3.13 1.60 -1.20
CA HIS A 338 2.21 0.99 -2.15
C HIS A 338 0.98 1.88 -2.34
N LEU A 339 1.21 3.08 -2.85
CA LEU A 339 0.17 4.10 -2.98
C LEU A 339 -0.97 3.68 -3.92
N ALA A 340 -0.69 2.86 -4.94
CA ALA A 340 -1.72 2.39 -5.86
C ALA A 340 -2.65 1.36 -5.21
N ALA A 341 -2.19 0.63 -4.19
CA ALA A 341 -3.04 -0.25 -3.39
C ALA A 341 -4.08 0.53 -2.58
N ARG A 342 -3.83 1.82 -2.29
CA ARG A 342 -4.73 2.72 -1.54
C ARG A 342 -5.28 2.06 -0.28
N ARG A 343 -4.38 1.53 0.56
CA ARG A 343 -4.74 0.83 1.79
C ARG A 343 -4.60 1.72 3.02
N VAL A 344 -5.64 1.67 3.85
CA VAL A 344 -5.66 2.28 5.18
C VAL A 344 -5.95 1.20 6.20
N THR A 345 -5.10 1.07 7.21
CA THR A 345 -5.35 0.21 8.37
C THR A 345 -5.75 1.08 9.55
N VAL A 346 -6.84 0.74 10.21
CA VAL A 346 -7.40 1.46 11.35
C VAL A 346 -7.34 0.55 12.56
N GLU A 347 -6.66 1.02 13.61
CA GLU A 347 -6.55 0.34 14.91
C GLU A 347 -7.30 1.19 15.95
N SER A 348 -8.27 0.59 16.64
CA SER A 348 -9.00 1.26 17.73
C SER A 348 -8.19 1.24 19.01
N VAL A 349 -7.95 2.42 19.59
CA VAL A 349 -7.22 2.58 20.85
C VAL A 349 -8.22 2.60 22.02
N PRO A 350 -8.28 1.55 22.84
CA PRO A 350 -9.17 1.52 24.00
C PRO A 350 -8.62 2.38 25.14
N ALA A 351 -9.51 2.86 26.01
CA ALA A 351 -9.13 3.49 27.26
C ALA A 351 -8.33 2.52 28.16
N THR A 352 -7.30 3.02 28.83
CA THR A 352 -6.56 2.25 29.84
C THR A 352 -6.39 3.00 31.16
N ARG A 353 -5.99 2.27 32.21
CA ARG A 353 -5.80 2.78 33.57
C ARG A 353 -4.33 2.87 33.95
N ASN A 354 -4.06 3.65 34.99
CA ASN A 354 -2.74 3.74 35.57
C ASN A 354 -2.22 2.35 35.95
N GLY A 355 -1.03 2.01 35.47
CA GLY A 355 -0.39 0.72 35.71
C GLY A 355 -0.81 -0.41 34.76
N ILE A 356 -1.70 -0.17 33.80
CA ILE A 356 -2.09 -1.15 32.79
C ILE A 356 -1.51 -0.73 31.43
N PRO A 357 -0.49 -1.43 30.91
CA PRO A 357 0.10 -1.08 29.61
C PRO A 357 -0.85 -1.42 28.46
N LEU A 358 -0.79 -0.63 27.39
CA LEU A 358 -1.45 -0.96 26.12
C LEU A 358 -0.57 -1.90 25.30
N MET A 359 -1.20 -2.91 24.71
CA MET A 359 -0.56 -3.84 23.77
C MET A 359 -1.14 -3.59 22.38
N VAL A 360 -0.36 -2.96 21.50
CA VAL A 360 -0.81 -2.59 20.15
C VAL A 360 -1.30 -3.80 19.35
N SER A 361 -0.67 -4.96 19.51
CA SER A 361 -1.09 -6.22 18.86
C SER A 361 -2.47 -6.72 19.30
N ALA A 362 -3.04 -6.17 20.38
CA ALA A 362 -4.36 -6.51 20.88
C ALA A 362 -5.43 -5.50 20.45
N PHE A 363 -5.07 -4.44 19.73
CA PHE A 363 -6.04 -3.47 19.22
C PHE A 363 -6.93 -4.11 18.16
N ARG A 364 -8.22 -3.76 18.20
CA ARG A 364 -9.13 -4.14 17.12
C ARG A 364 -8.65 -3.44 15.86
N THR A 365 -8.28 -4.24 14.86
CA THR A 365 -7.62 -3.79 13.64
C THR A 365 -8.48 -4.13 12.44
N GLU A 366 -8.78 -3.12 11.62
CA GLU A 366 -9.52 -3.27 10.37
C GLU A 366 -8.73 -2.59 9.25
N SER A 367 -8.60 -3.23 8.11
CA SER A 367 -7.96 -2.63 6.94
C SER A 367 -8.99 -2.35 5.86
N TYR A 368 -8.82 -1.30 5.08
CA TYR A 368 -9.75 -0.90 4.03
C TYR A 368 -8.97 -0.50 2.78
N ARG A 369 -9.54 -0.83 1.62
CA ARG A 369 -9.11 -0.30 0.33
C ARG A 369 -10.02 0.88 -0.03
N ILE A 370 -9.42 2.07 -0.18
CA ILE A 370 -10.14 3.33 -0.43
C ILE A 370 -10.23 3.69 -1.92
N ALA A 371 -9.76 2.80 -2.82
CA ALA A 371 -9.98 2.93 -4.26
C ALA A 371 -11.48 2.83 -4.62
N ASN A 372 -11.91 3.53 -5.69
CA ASN A 372 -13.31 3.50 -6.15
C ASN A 372 -13.68 2.18 -6.82
N ASP A 373 -12.69 1.56 -7.45
CA ASP A 373 -12.74 0.26 -8.07
C ASP A 373 -12.36 -0.83 -7.06
N GLU A 374 -13.21 -1.85 -6.98
CA GLU A 374 -12.88 -3.09 -6.28
C GLU A 374 -12.60 -4.17 -7.32
N PRO A 375 -11.32 -4.48 -7.60
CA PRO A 375 -10.95 -5.49 -8.58
C PRO A 375 -11.58 -6.86 -8.35
N ALA A 376 -11.81 -7.20 -7.08
CA ALA A 376 -12.50 -8.41 -6.69
C ALA A 376 -13.93 -8.49 -7.27
N GLU A 377 -14.62 -7.34 -7.37
CA GLU A 377 -16.00 -7.26 -7.87
C GLU A 377 -16.04 -7.09 -9.40
N THR A 378 -15.17 -6.25 -9.95
CA THR A 378 -15.17 -5.86 -11.38
C THR A 378 -14.47 -6.87 -12.27
N GLY A 379 -13.43 -7.55 -11.78
CA GLY A 379 -12.50 -8.31 -12.62
C GLY A 379 -11.61 -7.44 -13.49
N GLU A 380 -11.46 -6.15 -13.16
CA GLU A 380 -10.57 -5.20 -13.86
C GLU A 380 -9.66 -4.49 -12.85
N ILE A 381 -8.38 -4.38 -13.20
CA ILE A 381 -7.37 -3.59 -12.48
C ILE A 381 -6.75 -2.62 -13.49
N THR A 382 -6.77 -1.33 -13.15
CA THR A 382 -6.20 -0.27 -13.99
C THR A 382 -5.13 0.50 -13.24
N GLY A 383 -4.15 1.03 -13.95
CA GLY A 383 -3.09 1.88 -13.40
C GLY A 383 -2.47 2.77 -14.47
N THR A 384 -1.58 3.68 -14.08
CA THR A 384 -0.77 4.43 -15.05
C THR A 384 0.42 3.58 -15.48
N THR A 385 1.03 2.88 -14.53
CA THR A 385 2.23 2.06 -14.72
C THR A 385 2.00 0.59 -14.37
N ALA A 386 2.92 -0.28 -14.77
CA ALA A 386 2.93 -1.69 -14.36
C ALA A 386 3.09 -1.85 -12.83
N GLN A 387 3.81 -0.93 -12.18
CA GLN A 387 3.94 -0.88 -10.72
C GLN A 387 2.57 -0.72 -10.05
N ASP A 388 1.74 0.22 -10.53
CA ASP A 388 0.44 0.50 -9.94
C ASP A 388 -0.48 -0.73 -9.96
N VAL A 389 -0.48 -1.43 -11.08
CA VAL A 389 -1.27 -2.65 -11.27
C VAL A 389 -0.72 -3.79 -10.41
N HIS A 390 0.60 -3.93 -10.35
CA HIS A 390 1.24 -4.98 -9.54
C HIS A 390 0.96 -4.78 -8.03
N GLU A 391 1.04 -3.54 -7.52
CA GLU A 391 0.68 -3.23 -6.13
C GLU A 391 -0.75 -3.64 -5.81
N GLN A 392 -1.70 -3.32 -6.69
CA GLN A 392 -3.10 -3.68 -6.53
C GLN A 392 -3.33 -5.20 -6.58
N LEU A 393 -2.55 -5.93 -7.39
CA LEU A 393 -2.56 -7.39 -7.40
C LEU A 393 -2.08 -7.94 -6.06
N ILE A 394 -0.91 -7.53 -5.58
CA ILE A 394 -0.36 -7.98 -4.29
C ILE A 394 -1.34 -7.69 -3.15
N ASP A 395 -1.94 -6.51 -3.14
CA ASP A 395 -2.94 -6.07 -2.17
C ASP A 395 -4.18 -6.98 -2.13
N LEU A 396 -4.72 -7.30 -3.31
CA LEU A 396 -5.88 -8.17 -3.49
C LEU A 396 -5.63 -9.55 -2.86
N TYR A 397 -4.41 -10.07 -2.97
CA TYR A 397 -4.05 -11.41 -2.50
C TYR A 397 -3.57 -11.47 -1.06
N ALA A 398 -3.14 -10.35 -0.46
CA ALA A 398 -2.60 -10.30 0.89
C ALA A 398 -3.65 -10.55 1.98
N LYS A 399 -4.91 -10.19 1.74
CA LYS A 399 -5.88 -10.00 2.82
C LYS A 399 -6.75 -11.22 3.15
N ASP A 400 -7.16 -11.97 2.13
CA ASP A 400 -8.25 -12.95 2.32
C ASP A 400 -8.16 -14.18 1.40
N ARG A 401 -7.06 -14.38 0.67
CA ARG A 401 -6.99 -15.36 -0.44
C ARG A 401 -8.20 -15.26 -1.39
N ILE A 402 -8.79 -14.07 -1.52
CA ILE A 402 -9.90 -13.83 -2.45
C ILE A 402 -9.34 -14.09 -3.84
N GLN A 403 -9.90 -15.08 -4.52
CA GLN A 403 -9.60 -15.26 -5.93
C GLN A 403 -10.28 -14.13 -6.68
N PRO A 404 -9.56 -13.34 -7.50
CA PRO A 404 -10.20 -12.36 -8.35
C PRO A 404 -11.25 -13.03 -9.20
N ARG A 405 -12.27 -12.24 -9.52
CA ARG A 405 -13.23 -12.60 -10.53
C ARG A 405 -12.50 -12.99 -11.82
N SER A 406 -12.93 -14.10 -12.41
CA SER A 406 -12.46 -14.58 -13.70
C SER A 406 -13.49 -14.21 -14.78
N PRO A 407 -13.08 -13.67 -15.95
CA PRO A 407 -11.71 -13.30 -16.30
C PRO A 407 -11.23 -12.05 -15.55
N LEU A 408 -9.90 -11.91 -15.41
CA LEU A 408 -9.25 -10.74 -14.85
C LEU A 408 -8.56 -9.94 -15.97
N ILE A 409 -8.86 -8.64 -16.05
CA ILE A 409 -8.25 -7.70 -17.00
C ILE A 409 -7.32 -6.79 -16.22
N CYS A 410 -6.06 -6.70 -16.64
CA CYS A 410 -5.08 -5.78 -16.09
C CYS A 410 -4.62 -4.83 -17.19
N ARG A 411 -4.61 -3.52 -16.93
CA ARG A 411 -4.38 -2.50 -17.95
C ARG A 411 -3.62 -1.31 -17.39
N PHE A 412 -2.64 -0.80 -18.13
CA PHE A 412 -1.91 0.39 -17.74
C PHE A 412 -1.40 1.18 -18.94
N THR A 413 -1.45 2.51 -18.83
CA THR A 413 -1.27 3.44 -19.95
C THR A 413 0.18 3.59 -20.40
N ASP A 414 1.14 3.58 -19.46
CA ASP A 414 2.57 3.61 -19.76
C ASP A 414 3.08 2.17 -19.92
N GLY A 415 2.95 1.60 -21.13
CA GLY A 415 3.40 0.26 -21.45
C GLY A 415 4.88 0.02 -21.13
N GLN A 416 5.73 1.02 -21.33
CA GLN A 416 7.18 0.93 -21.15
C GLN A 416 7.59 0.81 -19.69
N SER A 417 6.76 1.30 -18.76
CA SER A 417 7.00 1.10 -17.33
C SER A 417 7.17 -0.37 -16.92
N ALA A 418 6.63 -1.32 -17.70
CA ALA A 418 6.75 -2.76 -17.46
C ALA A 418 8.16 -3.34 -17.66
N LEU A 419 9.07 -2.62 -18.34
CA LEU A 419 10.46 -3.05 -18.50
C LEU A 419 11.21 -3.09 -17.15
N ASN A 420 10.77 -2.28 -16.19
CA ASN A 420 11.36 -2.23 -14.87
C ASN A 420 10.62 -3.18 -13.92
N ARG A 421 11.38 -3.86 -13.04
CA ARG A 421 10.78 -4.70 -12.01
C ARG A 421 9.96 -3.82 -11.05
N PRO A 422 8.71 -4.20 -10.73
CA PRO A 422 7.93 -3.52 -9.71
C PRO A 422 8.66 -3.45 -8.36
N ALA A 423 8.64 -2.30 -7.68
CA ALA A 423 9.13 -2.18 -6.30
C ALA A 423 8.30 -3.04 -5.31
N SER A 424 7.06 -3.35 -5.67
CA SER A 424 6.17 -4.25 -4.92
C SER A 424 6.39 -5.74 -5.24
N TYR A 425 7.35 -6.05 -6.11
CA TYR A 425 7.67 -7.42 -6.47
C TYR A 425 8.05 -8.25 -5.23
N PRO A 426 7.49 -9.45 -5.03
CA PRO A 426 7.72 -10.19 -3.80
C PRO A 426 9.18 -10.62 -3.65
N PRO A 427 9.68 -10.76 -2.40
CA PRO A 427 11.05 -11.19 -2.18
C PRO A 427 11.30 -12.57 -2.80
N LEU A 428 12.40 -12.67 -3.53
CA LEU A 428 12.86 -13.93 -4.11
C LEU A 428 13.50 -14.83 -3.03
N PRO A 429 13.60 -16.16 -3.26
CA PRO A 429 14.24 -17.07 -2.31
C PRO A 429 15.68 -16.66 -1.95
N LEU A 430 16.07 -16.89 -0.68
CA LEU A 430 17.37 -16.50 -0.09
C LEU A 430 18.58 -16.88 -0.96
N GLY A 431 19.51 -15.93 -1.16
CA GLY A 431 20.83 -16.17 -1.75
C GLY A 431 21.02 -15.71 -3.20
N ARG A 432 20.12 -14.89 -3.76
CA ARG A 432 20.28 -14.29 -5.09
C ARG A 432 21.03 -12.95 -4.99
N ALA A 433 21.99 -12.73 -5.88
CA ALA A 433 22.91 -11.60 -5.84
C ALA A 433 22.28 -10.25 -6.24
N ASN A 434 21.22 -10.27 -7.06
CA ASN A 434 20.43 -9.10 -7.48
C ASN A 434 19.04 -9.56 -8.01
N ASP A 435 17.96 -8.94 -7.52
CA ASP A 435 16.58 -9.24 -7.93
C ASP A 435 16.23 -8.65 -9.30
N ASP A 436 16.82 -7.50 -9.66
CA ASP A 436 16.63 -6.86 -10.97
C ASP A 436 17.27 -7.70 -12.07
N ASP A 437 18.53 -8.12 -11.88
CA ASP A 437 19.20 -9.04 -12.81
C ASP A 437 18.40 -10.34 -12.98
N TRP A 438 17.74 -10.84 -11.92
CA TRP A 438 16.91 -12.03 -12.06
C TRP A 438 15.69 -11.76 -12.94
N PHE A 439 15.01 -10.64 -12.73
CA PHE A 439 13.84 -10.26 -13.50
C PHE A 439 14.19 -10.10 -14.99
N GLU A 440 15.23 -9.33 -15.31
CA GLU A 440 15.71 -9.11 -16.68
C GLU A 440 16.16 -10.40 -17.37
N ARG A 441 16.86 -11.29 -16.67
CA ARG A 441 17.24 -12.59 -17.24
C ARG A 441 16.02 -13.45 -17.54
N MET A 442 15.03 -13.46 -16.64
CA MET A 442 13.83 -14.26 -16.84
C MET A 442 12.99 -13.74 -18.03
N THR A 443 12.83 -12.44 -18.18
CA THR A 443 12.13 -11.85 -19.34
C THR A 443 12.89 -12.16 -20.64
N GLY A 444 14.20 -11.98 -20.65
CA GLY A 444 15.05 -12.27 -21.81
C GLY A 444 15.01 -13.74 -22.25
N LEU A 445 15.05 -14.68 -21.28
CA LEU A 445 15.01 -16.13 -21.56
C LEU A 445 13.77 -16.55 -22.35
N TRP A 446 12.60 -16.01 -21.97
CA TRP A 446 11.33 -16.35 -22.63
C TRP A 446 11.18 -15.73 -24.02
N GLN A 447 11.90 -14.63 -24.29
CA GLN A 447 11.94 -13.95 -25.59
C GLN A 447 12.96 -14.52 -26.59
N ARG A 448 13.76 -15.54 -26.24
CA ARG A 448 14.76 -16.10 -27.17
C ARG A 448 14.12 -16.77 -28.39
N HIS A 449 14.76 -16.65 -29.55
CA HIS A 449 14.34 -17.31 -30.81
C HIS A 449 14.40 -18.84 -30.73
N THR A 450 15.28 -19.39 -29.89
CA THR A 450 15.41 -20.82 -29.66
C THR A 450 15.23 -21.14 -28.17
N PRO A 451 14.49 -22.21 -27.83
CA PRO A 451 14.40 -22.67 -26.46
C PRO A 451 15.74 -23.24 -26.00
N ILE A 452 16.07 -23.03 -24.74
CA ILE A 452 17.23 -23.67 -24.11
C ILE A 452 17.00 -25.18 -23.95
N ARG A 453 18.08 -25.93 -23.73
CA ARG A 453 17.99 -27.39 -23.50
C ARG A 453 17.02 -27.73 -22.36
N GLY A 454 16.17 -28.73 -22.57
CA GLY A 454 15.19 -29.20 -21.56
C GLY A 454 13.87 -28.43 -21.53
N MET A 455 13.75 -27.28 -22.20
CA MET A 455 12.47 -26.61 -22.46
C MET A 455 11.88 -27.08 -23.80
N PRO A 456 10.61 -27.54 -23.85
CA PRO A 456 9.97 -27.95 -25.10
C PRO A 456 9.71 -26.75 -26.04
N PHE A 457 9.49 -25.56 -25.47
CA PHE A 457 9.34 -24.30 -26.17
C PHE A 457 9.58 -23.13 -25.19
N ASN A 458 9.73 -21.94 -25.74
CA ASN A 458 9.60 -20.64 -25.05
C ASN A 458 8.72 -19.72 -25.92
N HIS A 459 8.43 -18.49 -25.47
CA HIS A 459 7.57 -17.58 -26.24
C HIS A 459 8.24 -17.12 -27.54
N GLY A 460 9.50 -16.68 -27.49
CA GLY A 460 10.23 -16.20 -28.67
C GLY A 460 10.30 -17.23 -29.81
N SER A 461 10.54 -18.51 -29.53
CA SER A 461 10.51 -19.54 -30.59
C SER A 461 9.14 -19.73 -31.25
N ARG A 462 8.05 -19.38 -30.55
CA ARG A 462 6.70 -19.36 -31.12
C ARG A 462 6.40 -18.07 -31.86
N ILE A 463 7.03 -16.96 -31.48
CA ILE A 463 6.81 -15.64 -32.09
C ILE A 463 7.62 -15.51 -33.39
N TYR A 464 8.93 -15.73 -33.33
CA TYR A 464 9.88 -15.47 -34.42
C TYR A 464 10.08 -16.66 -35.36
N ASN A 465 9.66 -17.87 -34.95
CA ASN A 465 9.83 -19.10 -35.73
C ASN A 465 8.57 -19.96 -35.77
N TYR A 466 7.42 -19.29 -35.92
CA TYR A 466 6.11 -19.96 -35.98
C TYR A 466 6.03 -20.91 -37.18
N GLY A 467 5.51 -22.11 -36.98
CA GLY A 467 5.48 -23.15 -38.02
C GLY A 467 6.87 -23.57 -38.55
N GLY A 468 7.96 -23.16 -37.88
CA GLY A 468 9.33 -23.50 -38.22
C GLY A 468 10.04 -22.56 -39.21
N ASN A 469 9.40 -21.51 -39.71
CA ASN A 469 10.06 -20.53 -40.59
C ASN A 469 9.43 -19.13 -40.66
N ARG A 470 8.44 -18.81 -39.82
CA ARG A 470 7.72 -17.54 -39.90
C ARG A 470 7.95 -16.65 -38.69
N ASP A 471 8.44 -15.45 -38.95
CA ASP A 471 8.43 -14.37 -37.96
C ASP A 471 7.04 -13.70 -37.98
N GLN A 472 6.27 -13.88 -36.91
CA GLN A 472 4.93 -13.30 -36.79
C GLN A 472 4.98 -11.80 -36.50
N LEU A 473 6.04 -11.32 -35.86
CA LEU A 473 6.16 -9.91 -35.48
C LEU A 473 6.42 -9.05 -36.73
N ASP A 474 7.35 -9.48 -37.58
CA ASP A 474 7.59 -8.86 -38.90
C ASP A 474 6.31 -8.85 -39.75
N ALA A 475 5.61 -9.99 -39.83
CA ALA A 475 4.35 -10.07 -40.58
C ALA A 475 3.25 -9.12 -40.05
N ALA A 476 3.20 -8.91 -38.73
CA ALA A 476 2.27 -7.96 -38.11
C ALA A 476 2.70 -6.51 -38.36
N ALA A 477 4.00 -6.19 -38.32
CA ALA A 477 4.54 -4.86 -38.66
C ALA A 477 4.24 -4.48 -40.13
N GLN A 478 4.45 -5.42 -41.06
CA GLN A 478 4.08 -5.25 -42.47
C GLN A 478 2.58 -5.05 -42.68
N THR A 479 1.75 -5.59 -41.78
CA THR A 479 0.30 -5.40 -41.83
C THR A 479 -0.08 -3.99 -41.38
N LEU A 480 0.45 -3.53 -40.25
CA LEU A 480 0.15 -2.20 -39.69
C LEU A 480 0.74 -1.05 -40.51
N SER A 481 1.93 -1.23 -41.10
CA SER A 481 2.52 -0.22 -42.01
C SER A 481 1.66 0.04 -43.25
N ARG A 482 0.89 -0.95 -43.71
CA ARG A 482 -0.03 -0.81 -44.85
C ARG A 482 -1.41 -0.31 -44.44
N ASP A 483 -1.89 -0.76 -43.29
CA ASP A 483 -3.21 -0.41 -42.76
C ASP A 483 -3.15 -0.34 -41.22
N PRO A 484 -2.96 0.87 -40.65
CA PRO A 484 -2.90 1.06 -39.20
C PRO A 484 -4.17 0.64 -38.46
N ALA A 485 -5.33 0.64 -39.16
CA ALA A 485 -6.61 0.22 -38.58
C ALA A 485 -6.84 -1.30 -38.66
N SER A 486 -5.86 -2.06 -39.15
CA SER A 486 -6.00 -3.49 -39.36
C SER A 486 -6.10 -4.26 -38.04
N GLY A 487 -7.22 -4.98 -37.85
CA GLY A 487 -7.37 -5.94 -36.75
C GLY A 487 -6.60 -7.25 -36.90
N LYS A 488 -5.60 -7.32 -37.80
CA LYS A 488 -4.89 -8.56 -38.17
C LYS A 488 -3.43 -8.61 -37.70
N ALA A 489 -2.95 -7.58 -36.99
CA ALA A 489 -1.62 -7.54 -36.40
C ALA A 489 -1.54 -8.43 -35.16
N LEU A 490 -1.51 -9.74 -35.39
CA LEU A 490 -1.64 -10.79 -34.38
C LEU A 490 -0.40 -11.66 -34.31
N VAL A 491 -0.05 -12.04 -33.09
CA VAL A 491 0.97 -13.03 -32.77
C VAL A 491 0.32 -14.17 -32.00
N VAL A 492 0.35 -15.37 -32.55
CA VAL A 492 -0.29 -16.57 -31.98
C VAL A 492 0.79 -17.50 -31.45
N LEU A 493 0.70 -17.93 -30.18
CA LEU A 493 1.70 -18.83 -29.58
C LEU A 493 1.23 -20.28 -29.56
N LEU A 494 -0.08 -20.50 -29.62
CA LEU A 494 -0.71 -21.81 -29.54
C LEU A 494 -0.72 -22.47 -30.93
N GLU A 495 -0.19 -23.69 -31.02
CA GLU A 495 -0.08 -24.45 -32.26
C GLU A 495 -0.68 -25.84 -32.04
N PRO A 496 -2.00 -26.03 -32.24
CA PRO A 496 -2.70 -27.24 -31.79
C PRO A 496 -2.09 -28.55 -32.30
N MET A 497 -1.62 -28.58 -33.55
CA MET A 497 -1.01 -29.77 -34.15
C MET A 497 0.32 -30.15 -33.50
N ARG A 498 1.06 -29.15 -32.99
CA ARG A 498 2.36 -29.33 -32.33
C ARG A 498 2.20 -29.54 -30.83
N ASP A 499 1.24 -28.84 -30.22
CA ASP A 499 0.97 -28.88 -28.79
C ASP A 499 0.16 -30.12 -28.39
N HIS A 500 -0.48 -30.78 -29.34
CA HIS A 500 -1.41 -31.88 -29.09
C HIS A 500 -1.43 -32.98 -30.18
N PRO A 501 -0.28 -33.57 -30.54
CA PRO A 501 -0.23 -34.56 -31.62
C PRO A 501 -1.06 -35.83 -31.31
N ASP A 502 -1.11 -36.28 -30.04
CA ASP A 502 -1.63 -37.61 -29.67
C ASP A 502 -2.70 -37.61 -28.56
N GLY A 503 -3.29 -36.47 -28.20
CA GLY A 503 -4.42 -36.46 -27.26
C GLY A 503 -4.08 -36.50 -25.75
N THR A 504 -2.82 -36.73 -25.38
CA THR A 504 -2.46 -37.27 -24.05
C THR A 504 -1.43 -36.48 -23.24
N ASP A 505 -0.63 -35.59 -23.85
CA ASP A 505 0.29 -34.67 -23.15
C ASP A 505 -0.10 -33.21 -23.43
N LEU A 506 -0.47 -32.46 -22.39
CA LEU A 506 -1.08 -31.12 -22.50
C LEU A 506 -0.05 -30.03 -22.17
N ARG A 507 0.96 -29.82 -23.03
CA ARG A 507 1.95 -28.73 -22.85
C ARG A 507 1.53 -27.46 -23.59
N TYR A 508 0.42 -26.86 -23.19
CA TYR A 508 -0.09 -25.62 -23.78
C TYR A 508 0.62 -24.37 -23.24
N PRO A 509 1.03 -23.42 -24.11
CA PRO A 509 1.43 -22.08 -23.68
C PRO A 509 0.33 -21.41 -22.85
N ALA A 510 0.73 -20.73 -21.78
CA ALA A 510 -0.16 -19.92 -20.94
C ALA A 510 -0.52 -18.60 -21.66
N PHE A 511 0.50 -17.95 -22.23
CA PHE A 511 0.38 -16.86 -23.17
C PHE A 511 -0.05 -17.43 -24.53
N CYS A 512 -1.25 -17.09 -24.99
CA CYS A 512 -1.82 -17.71 -26.19
C CYS A 512 -1.77 -16.81 -27.42
N LEU A 513 -1.97 -15.51 -27.23
CA LEU A 513 -2.12 -14.53 -28.30
C LEU A 513 -1.75 -13.13 -27.81
N ALA A 514 -1.08 -12.34 -28.64
CA ALA A 514 -1.04 -10.88 -28.53
C ALA A 514 -1.55 -10.22 -29.82
N GLN A 515 -2.21 -9.08 -29.67
CA GLN A 515 -2.64 -8.19 -30.74
C GLN A 515 -2.01 -6.82 -30.53
N PHE A 516 -1.51 -6.24 -31.62
CA PHE A 516 -1.03 -4.86 -31.67
C PHE A 516 -2.11 -3.98 -32.28
N VAL A 517 -2.38 -2.83 -31.67
CA VAL A 517 -3.43 -1.91 -32.09
C VAL A 517 -2.86 -0.50 -32.17
N VAL A 518 -3.09 0.19 -33.28
CA VAL A 518 -2.74 1.62 -33.39
C VAL A 518 -3.93 2.46 -32.94
N ASP A 519 -3.73 3.29 -31.92
CA ASP A 519 -4.71 4.29 -31.46
C ASP A 519 -4.07 5.69 -31.52
N GLY A 520 -4.46 6.47 -32.52
CA GLY A 520 -3.84 7.76 -32.79
C GLY A 520 -2.36 7.62 -33.17
N ASP A 521 -1.48 8.16 -32.35
CA ASP A 521 -0.02 8.07 -32.48
C ASP A 521 0.59 6.96 -31.63
N ARG A 522 -0.23 6.14 -30.94
CA ARG A 522 0.25 5.10 -30.01
C ARG A 522 0.07 3.70 -30.56
N LEU A 523 0.97 2.80 -30.16
CA LEU A 523 0.88 1.37 -30.41
C LEU A 523 0.56 0.62 -29.11
N ASP A 524 -0.68 0.18 -28.95
CA ASP A 524 -1.14 -0.60 -27.79
C ASP A 524 -0.91 -2.11 -28.01
N VAL A 525 -0.78 -2.86 -26.91
CA VAL A 525 -0.66 -4.32 -26.92
C VAL A 525 -1.73 -4.97 -26.04
N VAL A 526 -2.54 -5.83 -26.64
CA VAL A 526 -3.56 -6.62 -25.92
C VAL A 526 -3.19 -8.10 -25.98
N ALA A 527 -2.94 -8.71 -24.82
CA ALA A 527 -2.53 -10.10 -24.71
C ALA A 527 -3.55 -10.97 -23.98
N TYR A 528 -3.76 -12.18 -24.47
CA TYR A 528 -4.65 -13.17 -23.86
C TYR A 528 -3.85 -14.30 -23.22
N PHE A 529 -4.13 -14.53 -21.93
CA PHE A 529 -3.59 -15.63 -21.14
C PHE A 529 -4.71 -16.58 -20.70
N ARG A 530 -4.64 -17.85 -21.10
CA ARG A 530 -5.61 -18.86 -20.63
C ARG A 530 -5.48 -19.13 -19.13
N LYS A 531 -4.28 -18.95 -18.57
CA LYS A 531 -3.92 -19.09 -17.15
C LYS A 531 -2.70 -18.21 -16.90
N GLN A 532 -2.70 -17.40 -15.85
CA GLN A 532 -1.58 -16.53 -15.51
C GLN A 532 -1.35 -16.51 -14.00
N GLU A 533 -0.09 -16.61 -13.58
CA GLU A 533 0.29 -16.46 -12.18
C GLU A 533 0.51 -14.97 -11.89
N MET A 534 -0.26 -14.43 -10.96
CA MET A 534 -0.44 -12.99 -10.83
C MET A 534 0.58 -12.30 -9.91
N ARG A 535 1.27 -13.06 -9.04
CA ARG A 535 2.13 -12.49 -7.98
C ARG A 535 3.60 -12.37 -8.38
N TYR A 536 4.12 -13.32 -9.16
CA TYR A 536 5.50 -13.34 -9.63
C TYR A 536 5.56 -13.25 -11.15
N TRP A 537 4.69 -13.98 -11.87
CA TRP A 537 4.83 -14.13 -13.31
C TRP A 537 4.16 -13.03 -14.13
N TRP A 538 3.13 -12.37 -13.60
CA TRP A 538 2.44 -11.29 -14.30
C TRP A 538 3.38 -10.16 -14.70
N ALA A 539 4.25 -9.71 -13.79
CA ALA A 539 5.23 -8.66 -14.09
C ALA A 539 6.22 -9.08 -15.19
N ILE A 540 6.69 -10.34 -15.18
CA ILE A 540 7.53 -10.90 -16.24
C ILE A 540 6.76 -10.90 -17.57
N ASN A 541 5.50 -11.34 -17.56
CA ASN A 541 4.69 -11.40 -18.78
C ASN A 541 4.43 -10.02 -19.39
N VAL A 542 4.14 -8.98 -18.58
CA VAL A 542 3.94 -7.63 -19.14
C VAL A 542 5.26 -7.00 -19.58
N ALA A 543 6.39 -7.33 -18.95
CA ALA A 543 7.70 -6.94 -19.44
C ALA A 543 8.02 -7.58 -20.80
N GLU A 544 7.66 -8.86 -21.00
CA GLU A 544 7.75 -9.50 -22.31
C GLU A 544 6.90 -8.78 -23.38
N LEU A 545 5.70 -8.30 -23.02
CA LEU A 545 4.85 -7.53 -23.93
C LEU A 545 5.45 -6.15 -24.26
N ALA A 546 6.07 -5.48 -23.28
CA ALA A 546 6.76 -4.21 -23.51
C ALA A 546 7.96 -4.39 -24.46
N ILE A 547 8.75 -5.45 -24.30
CA ILE A 547 9.83 -5.80 -25.24
C ILE A 547 9.28 -6.06 -26.65
N LEU A 548 8.15 -6.75 -26.76
CA LEU A 548 7.49 -6.98 -28.05
C LEU A 548 6.95 -5.69 -28.67
N GLN A 549 6.45 -4.76 -27.85
CA GLN A 549 6.03 -3.42 -28.29
C GLN A 549 7.23 -2.63 -28.81
N GLU A 550 8.35 -2.59 -28.10
CA GLU A 550 9.58 -1.91 -28.55
C GLU A 550 10.07 -2.45 -29.90
N ARG A 551 10.12 -3.79 -30.04
CA ARG A 551 10.52 -4.44 -31.29
C ARG A 551 9.54 -4.14 -32.43
N MET A 552 8.23 -4.17 -32.17
CA MET A 552 7.24 -3.80 -33.18
C MET A 552 7.42 -2.35 -33.62
N LEU A 553 7.72 -1.43 -32.70
CA LEU A 553 8.02 -0.03 -33.01
C LEU A 553 9.33 0.12 -33.82
N GLU A 554 10.34 -0.71 -33.58
CA GLU A 554 11.56 -0.76 -34.40
C GLU A 554 11.27 -1.22 -35.83
N GLU A 555 10.52 -2.32 -36.00
CA GLU A 555 10.12 -2.84 -37.31
C GLU A 555 9.24 -1.85 -38.08
N LEU A 556 8.28 -1.20 -37.41
CA LEU A 556 7.45 -0.16 -38.01
C LEU A 556 8.28 1.05 -38.43
N ARG A 557 9.25 1.48 -37.61
CA ARG A 557 10.19 2.55 -37.98
C ARG A 557 11.02 2.20 -39.21
N ALA A 558 11.46 0.95 -39.34
CA ALA A 558 12.16 0.48 -40.53
C ALA A 558 11.27 0.48 -41.79
N LEU A 559 9.95 0.42 -41.62
CA LEU A 559 8.92 0.51 -42.66
C LEU A 559 8.34 1.93 -42.84
N ASP A 560 9.01 2.96 -42.30
CA ASP A 560 8.60 4.38 -42.37
C ASP A 560 7.24 4.69 -41.69
N ALA A 561 6.87 3.89 -40.68
CA ALA A 561 5.70 4.11 -39.83
C ALA A 561 6.15 4.40 -38.39
N GLN A 562 5.86 5.60 -37.89
CA GLN A 562 6.28 6.04 -36.55
C GLN A 562 5.09 6.12 -35.59
N TYR A 563 5.25 5.51 -34.42
CA TYR A 563 4.31 5.54 -33.32
C TYR A 563 5.07 5.62 -31.99
N GLU A 564 4.39 6.08 -30.96
CA GLU A 564 4.83 6.06 -29.59
C GLU A 564 4.36 4.77 -28.89
N PRO A 565 5.06 4.30 -27.85
CA PRO A 565 4.57 3.18 -27.05
C PRO A 565 3.26 3.53 -26.37
N GLY A 566 2.29 2.62 -26.47
CA GLY A 566 0.96 2.75 -25.92
C GLY A 566 0.69 1.86 -24.70
N GLU A 567 -0.60 1.65 -24.44
CA GLU A 567 -1.14 0.88 -23.33
C GLU A 567 -0.81 -0.63 -23.46
N ILE A 568 -0.59 -1.30 -22.33
CA ILE A 568 -0.52 -2.76 -22.27
C ILE A 568 -1.73 -3.28 -21.49
N THR A 569 -2.44 -4.22 -22.11
CA THR A 569 -3.59 -4.92 -21.52
C THR A 569 -3.35 -6.43 -21.52
N THR A 570 -3.54 -7.08 -20.36
CA THR A 570 -3.60 -8.54 -20.24
C THR A 570 -5.01 -9.00 -19.88
N VAL A 571 -5.57 -9.90 -20.68
CA VAL A 571 -6.84 -10.59 -20.42
C VAL A 571 -6.55 -12.01 -19.94
N THR A 572 -6.85 -12.28 -18.68
CA THR A 572 -6.50 -13.54 -18.03
C THR A 572 -7.75 -14.33 -17.69
N ALA A 573 -7.94 -15.45 -18.39
CA ALA A 573 -9.09 -16.32 -18.15
C ALA A 573 -9.01 -17.00 -16.78
N ILE A 574 -7.85 -17.51 -16.37
CA ILE A 574 -7.67 -18.19 -15.08
C ILE A 574 -6.50 -17.55 -14.32
N PRO A 575 -6.77 -16.50 -13.52
CA PRO A 575 -5.75 -15.94 -12.64
C PRO A 575 -5.46 -16.93 -11.50
N VAL A 576 -4.18 -17.21 -11.26
CA VAL A 576 -3.73 -18.02 -10.12
C VAL A 576 -2.69 -17.27 -9.32
N VAL A 577 -2.53 -17.63 -8.05
CA VAL A 577 -1.48 -17.08 -7.19
C VAL A 577 -0.74 -18.18 -6.50
N ALA A 578 0.57 -18.15 -6.64
CA ALA A 578 1.48 -19.04 -5.96
C ALA A 578 2.12 -18.35 -4.75
N GLU A 579 2.41 -19.13 -3.70
CA GLU A 579 3.18 -18.62 -2.56
C GLU A 579 4.68 -18.50 -2.86
N LYS A 580 5.16 -19.21 -3.88
CA LYS A 580 6.57 -19.23 -4.31
C LYS A 580 6.68 -19.11 -5.82
N VAL A 581 7.90 -18.80 -6.27
CA VAL A 581 8.27 -18.75 -7.69
C VAL A 581 7.86 -20.07 -8.39
N PRO A 582 7.17 -20.00 -9.54
CA PRO A 582 6.64 -21.18 -10.22
C PRO A 582 7.71 -21.99 -10.97
N ARG A 583 7.42 -23.26 -11.28
CA ARG A 583 8.26 -24.23 -12.05
C ARG A 583 8.84 -23.69 -13.35
N VAL A 584 8.14 -22.76 -13.99
CA VAL A 584 8.55 -22.15 -15.27
C VAL A 584 9.81 -21.29 -15.12
N ALA A 585 10.26 -21.01 -13.89
CA ALA A 585 11.59 -20.49 -13.63
C ALA A 585 12.65 -21.58 -13.89
N VAL A 586 13.42 -21.41 -14.97
CA VAL A 586 14.58 -22.25 -15.25
C VAL A 586 15.69 -21.88 -14.28
N PRO A 587 16.30 -22.83 -13.55
CA PRO A 587 17.39 -22.52 -12.64
C PRO A 587 18.62 -21.93 -13.35
N ARG A 588 19.31 -21.00 -12.67
CA ARG A 588 20.51 -20.33 -13.18
C ARG A 588 21.56 -21.31 -13.67
N ILE A 589 21.78 -22.43 -12.98
CA ILE A 589 22.80 -23.40 -13.40
C ILE A 589 22.51 -24.02 -14.76
N ASP A 590 21.23 -24.25 -15.06
CA ASP A 590 20.78 -24.78 -16.35
C ASP A 590 20.94 -23.70 -17.43
N GLN A 591 20.56 -22.45 -17.14
CA GLN A 591 20.77 -21.32 -18.05
C GLN A 591 22.25 -21.12 -18.40
N VAL A 592 23.12 -21.05 -17.37
CA VAL A 592 24.56 -20.85 -17.53
C VAL A 592 25.20 -21.98 -18.32
N ALA A 593 24.78 -23.22 -18.11
CA ALA A 593 25.29 -24.37 -18.86
C ALA A 593 24.99 -24.30 -20.37
N ASP A 594 23.87 -23.68 -20.75
CA ASP A 594 23.47 -23.52 -22.14
C ASP A 594 24.08 -22.26 -22.79
N GLU A 595 24.12 -21.15 -22.05
CA GLU A 595 24.42 -19.82 -22.59
C GLU A 595 25.85 -19.34 -22.34
N GLN A 596 26.41 -19.65 -21.18
CA GLN A 596 27.67 -19.10 -20.69
C GLN A 596 28.55 -20.20 -20.07
N PRO A 597 28.94 -21.23 -20.84
CA PRO A 597 29.73 -22.35 -20.30
C PRO A 597 31.06 -21.88 -19.67
N GLY A 598 31.58 -20.71 -20.05
CA GLY A 598 32.72 -20.08 -19.41
C GLY A 598 32.51 -19.74 -17.91
N GLU A 599 31.29 -19.43 -17.47
CA GLU A 599 31.00 -19.25 -16.04
C GLU A 599 31.08 -20.58 -15.27
N LEU A 600 30.68 -21.71 -15.88
CA LEU A 600 30.89 -23.04 -15.28
C LEU A 600 32.38 -23.33 -15.10
N VAL A 601 33.21 -22.93 -16.08
CA VAL A 601 34.66 -23.05 -15.98
C VAL A 601 35.20 -22.20 -14.83
N ARG A 602 34.70 -20.97 -14.63
CA ARG A 602 35.11 -20.12 -13.48
C ARG A 602 34.71 -20.74 -12.14
N LEU A 603 33.50 -21.29 -12.02
CA LEU A 603 33.05 -22.03 -10.83
C LEU A 603 33.91 -23.26 -10.57
N ALA A 604 34.31 -23.98 -11.62
CA ALA A 604 35.18 -25.14 -11.51
C ALA A 604 36.60 -24.76 -11.10
N LEU A 605 37.17 -23.72 -11.71
CA LEU A 605 38.50 -23.20 -11.37
C LEU A 605 38.55 -22.71 -9.92
N SER A 606 37.48 -22.12 -9.39
CA SER A 606 37.45 -21.65 -8.00
C SER A 606 37.67 -22.78 -6.99
N VAL A 607 37.21 -24.00 -7.28
CA VAL A 607 37.39 -25.17 -6.39
C VAL A 607 38.61 -26.03 -6.74
N CYS A 608 39.04 -26.04 -8.00
CA CYS A 608 40.19 -26.83 -8.46
C CYS A 608 41.53 -26.08 -8.27
N ALA A 609 41.65 -24.87 -8.81
CA ALA A 609 42.91 -24.12 -8.83
C ALA A 609 43.11 -23.33 -7.53
N ARG A 610 44.21 -23.58 -6.81
CA ARG A 610 44.53 -22.87 -5.55
C ARG A 610 44.75 -21.38 -5.77
N ASP A 611 45.41 -21.04 -6.87
CA ASP A 611 45.93 -19.70 -7.19
C ASP A 611 44.92 -18.86 -7.98
N PHE A 612 43.69 -19.36 -8.14
CA PHE A 612 42.63 -18.64 -8.85
C PHE A 612 42.34 -17.33 -8.10
N PRO A 613 42.26 -16.18 -8.80
CA PRO A 613 41.99 -14.90 -8.16
C PRO A 613 40.64 -14.88 -7.44
N ASP A 614 40.57 -14.13 -6.34
CA ASP A 614 39.32 -13.81 -5.63
C ASP A 614 38.47 -15.02 -5.21
N ARG A 615 39.07 -16.18 -4.95
CA ARG A 615 38.37 -17.44 -4.60
C ARG A 615 37.35 -17.31 -3.48
N ASP A 616 37.61 -16.47 -2.48
CA ASP A 616 36.68 -16.25 -1.37
C ASP A 616 35.35 -15.62 -1.83
N THR A 617 35.36 -14.83 -2.90
CA THR A 617 34.15 -14.20 -3.47
C THR A 617 33.24 -15.22 -4.19
N PHE A 618 33.75 -16.41 -4.51
CA PHE A 618 32.98 -17.46 -5.17
C PHE A 618 32.10 -18.27 -4.21
N VAL A 619 32.26 -18.13 -2.89
CA VAL A 619 31.38 -18.78 -1.90
C VAL A 619 29.92 -18.35 -2.10
N ASP A 620 29.71 -17.06 -2.34
CA ASP A 620 28.39 -16.50 -2.58
C ASP A 620 27.84 -16.92 -3.95
N GLN A 621 28.69 -17.01 -4.97
CA GLN A 621 28.28 -17.48 -6.30
C GLN A 621 27.83 -18.94 -6.28
N TRP A 622 28.60 -19.83 -5.62
CA TRP A 622 28.21 -21.23 -5.43
C TRP A 622 26.91 -21.36 -4.64
N SER A 623 26.74 -20.54 -3.59
CA SER A 623 25.51 -20.49 -2.81
C SER A 623 24.32 -20.04 -3.67
N ALA A 624 24.49 -19.01 -4.50
CA ALA A 624 23.45 -18.50 -5.39
C ALA A 624 23.00 -19.55 -6.42
N VAL A 625 23.93 -20.26 -7.04
CA VAL A 625 23.66 -21.28 -8.06
C VAL A 625 22.87 -22.47 -7.50
N VAL A 626 23.06 -22.81 -6.23
CA VAL A 626 22.38 -23.93 -5.57
C VAL A 626 21.05 -23.51 -4.93
N ASN A 627 21.02 -22.34 -4.28
CA ASN A 627 19.81 -21.86 -3.60
C ASN A 627 18.69 -21.49 -4.58
N ASP A 628 19.01 -21.23 -5.84
CA ASP A 628 18.05 -20.86 -6.89
C ASP A 628 16.97 -21.93 -7.18
N TRP A 629 17.29 -23.20 -6.95
CA TRP A 629 16.40 -24.36 -7.20
C TRP A 629 16.30 -25.32 -6.00
N ARG A 630 16.85 -24.91 -4.86
CA ARG A 630 16.88 -25.75 -3.65
C ARG A 630 15.46 -26.14 -3.21
N PRO A 631 15.22 -27.42 -2.86
CA PRO A 631 13.90 -27.87 -2.41
C PRO A 631 13.36 -27.06 -1.22
N GLY A 632 12.16 -26.50 -1.37
CA GLY A 632 11.47 -25.77 -0.31
C GLY A 632 10.94 -26.69 0.80
N LEU A 633 10.43 -26.12 1.90
CA LEU A 633 9.76 -26.90 2.96
C LEU A 633 8.43 -27.54 2.50
N THR A 634 7.73 -26.84 1.63
CA THR A 634 6.39 -27.18 1.12
C THR A 634 6.39 -27.20 -0.40
N ALA A 635 5.59 -28.08 -0.97
CA ALA A 635 5.42 -28.17 -2.43
C ALA A 635 4.62 -26.95 -2.95
N THR A 636 4.94 -26.48 -4.15
CA THR A 636 4.32 -25.31 -4.79
C THR A 636 3.14 -25.71 -5.69
N VAL A 637 2.08 -24.89 -5.75
CA VAL A 637 0.84 -25.24 -6.47
C VAL A 637 1.09 -25.57 -7.95
N ASP A 638 2.05 -24.89 -8.58
CA ASP A 638 2.39 -25.05 -10.00
C ASP A 638 3.72 -25.82 -10.24
N GLY A 639 4.30 -26.42 -9.20
CA GLY A 639 5.55 -27.18 -9.26
C GLY A 639 6.81 -26.35 -8.97
N ASP A 640 7.87 -27.01 -8.53
CA ASP A 640 9.13 -26.37 -8.14
C ASP A 640 10.09 -26.18 -9.32
N PRO A 641 10.93 -25.13 -9.31
CA PRO A 641 12.07 -25.02 -10.23
C PRO A 641 13.11 -26.10 -9.91
N VAL A 642 13.61 -26.80 -10.94
CA VAL A 642 14.47 -27.97 -10.77
C VAL A 642 15.58 -27.95 -11.82
N ALA A 643 16.84 -28.07 -11.38
CA ALA A 643 17.99 -28.09 -12.27
C ALA A 643 18.17 -29.48 -12.88
N THR A 644 17.99 -29.61 -14.18
CA THR A 644 17.91 -30.91 -14.86
C THR A 644 19.14 -31.25 -15.69
N PHE A 645 20.04 -30.31 -16.00
CA PHE A 645 21.24 -30.62 -16.79
C PHE A 645 22.49 -29.82 -16.39
N GLY A 646 22.36 -28.60 -15.90
CA GLY A 646 23.49 -27.75 -15.54
C GLY A 646 24.35 -28.32 -14.42
N LEU A 647 23.75 -29.09 -13.49
CA LEU A 647 24.49 -29.81 -12.45
C LEU A 647 25.43 -30.88 -13.02
N GLN A 648 24.98 -31.59 -14.07
CA GLN A 648 25.81 -32.56 -14.76
C GLN A 648 26.93 -31.86 -15.52
N ALA A 649 26.61 -30.80 -16.28
CA ALA A 649 27.60 -30.02 -17.01
C ALA A 649 28.69 -29.46 -16.07
N LEU A 650 28.30 -28.91 -14.91
CA LEU A 650 29.26 -28.43 -13.92
C LEU A 650 30.13 -29.57 -13.36
N ALA A 651 29.55 -30.73 -13.08
CA ALA A 651 30.31 -31.89 -12.61
C ALA A 651 31.36 -32.35 -13.64
N GLU A 652 31.00 -32.39 -14.93
CA GLU A 652 31.88 -32.76 -16.04
C GLU A 652 33.00 -31.72 -16.23
N VAL A 653 32.69 -30.42 -16.14
CA VAL A 653 33.69 -29.36 -16.20
C VAL A 653 34.67 -29.46 -15.03
N ILE A 654 34.18 -29.68 -13.80
CA ILE A 654 35.04 -29.85 -12.61
C ILE A 654 35.92 -31.09 -12.77
N GLU A 655 35.38 -32.21 -13.25
CA GLU A 655 36.12 -33.45 -13.49
C GLU A 655 37.28 -33.21 -14.47
N ASN A 656 37.00 -32.59 -15.62
CA ASN A 656 38.01 -32.26 -16.63
C ASN A 656 39.07 -31.27 -16.13
N VAL A 657 38.66 -30.20 -15.44
CA VAL A 657 39.58 -29.19 -14.88
C VAL A 657 40.44 -29.80 -13.79
N SER A 658 39.86 -30.61 -12.90
CA SER A 658 40.59 -31.26 -11.82
C SER A 658 41.63 -32.25 -12.34
N HIS A 659 41.33 -32.95 -13.43
CA HIS A 659 42.29 -33.83 -14.10
C HIS A 659 43.45 -33.08 -14.75
N ALA A 660 43.16 -31.95 -15.39
CA ALA A 660 44.18 -31.12 -16.02
C ALA A 660 45.14 -30.47 -15.00
N ILE A 661 44.67 -30.19 -13.78
CA ILE A 661 45.42 -29.49 -12.73
C ILE A 661 45.98 -30.47 -11.67
N GLY A 662 45.52 -31.74 -11.65
CA GLY A 662 45.96 -32.75 -10.69
C GLY A 662 45.39 -32.54 -9.28
N THR A 663 44.11 -32.16 -9.18
CA THR A 663 43.43 -31.87 -7.90
C THR A 663 42.18 -32.73 -7.67
N GLU A 664 42.13 -33.92 -8.26
CA GLU A 664 40.96 -34.81 -8.26
C GLU A 664 40.48 -35.12 -6.84
N ASP A 665 41.38 -35.53 -5.94
CA ASP A 665 41.08 -35.88 -4.55
C ASP A 665 40.37 -34.75 -3.77
N ARG A 666 40.62 -33.49 -4.16
CA ARG A 666 40.06 -32.31 -3.49
C ARG A 666 38.59 -32.08 -3.86
N VAL A 667 38.18 -32.47 -5.06
CA VAL A 667 36.86 -32.15 -5.62
C VAL A 667 35.94 -33.37 -5.81
N THR A 668 36.43 -34.59 -5.54
CA THR A 668 35.65 -35.84 -5.63
C THR A 668 34.30 -35.76 -4.91
N GLU A 669 34.25 -35.15 -3.72
CA GLU A 669 33.01 -35.00 -2.96
C GLU A 669 32.03 -34.02 -3.64
N ILE A 670 32.55 -32.93 -4.23
CA ILE A 670 31.75 -31.96 -4.99
C ILE A 670 31.12 -32.65 -6.20
N ILE A 671 31.93 -33.35 -7.01
CA ILE A 671 31.48 -34.08 -8.21
C ILE A 671 30.42 -35.10 -7.82
N SER A 672 30.65 -35.88 -6.77
CA SER A 672 29.70 -36.89 -6.28
C SER A 672 28.36 -36.28 -5.85
N CYS A 673 28.39 -35.16 -5.11
CA CYS A 673 27.17 -34.46 -4.73
C CYS A 673 26.40 -33.93 -5.96
N LEU A 674 27.10 -33.30 -6.92
CA LEU A 674 26.49 -32.78 -8.14
C LEU A 674 25.82 -33.87 -8.99
N LYS A 675 26.51 -35.00 -9.23
CA LYS A 675 25.97 -36.14 -9.98
C LYS A 675 24.76 -36.76 -9.29
N GLN A 676 24.80 -36.96 -7.96
CA GLN A 676 23.66 -37.47 -7.20
C GLN A 676 22.47 -36.52 -7.22
N MET A 677 22.69 -35.22 -7.03
CA MET A 677 21.61 -34.21 -7.10
C MET A 677 20.98 -34.17 -8.49
N HIS A 678 21.80 -34.19 -9.56
CA HIS A 678 21.29 -34.26 -10.93
C HIS A 678 20.38 -35.48 -11.14
N GLN A 679 20.80 -36.67 -10.70
CA GLN A 679 20.00 -37.88 -10.83
C GLN A 679 18.64 -37.78 -10.10
N GLN A 680 18.64 -37.24 -8.87
CA GLN A 680 17.41 -37.03 -8.12
C GLN A 680 16.51 -35.97 -8.77
N ASN A 681 17.09 -34.90 -9.29
CA ASN A 681 16.37 -33.84 -9.99
C ASN A 681 15.71 -34.34 -11.28
N VAL A 682 16.42 -35.13 -12.11
CA VAL A 682 15.86 -35.73 -13.33
C VAL A 682 14.74 -36.72 -12.99
N SER A 683 14.92 -37.55 -11.96
CA SER A 683 13.89 -38.47 -11.47
C SER A 683 12.64 -37.72 -11.02
N PHE A 684 12.80 -36.66 -10.23
CA PHE A 684 11.72 -35.80 -9.80
C PHE A 684 11.01 -35.16 -11.01
N ALA A 685 11.75 -34.47 -11.88
CA ALA A 685 11.21 -33.79 -13.06
C ALA A 685 10.43 -34.74 -14.00
N THR A 686 10.85 -36.00 -14.11
CA THR A 686 10.17 -37.04 -14.88
C THR A 686 8.86 -37.46 -14.20
N LYS A 687 8.89 -37.76 -12.89
CA LYS A 687 7.68 -38.10 -12.11
C LYS A 687 6.64 -36.97 -12.13
N MET A 688 7.10 -35.71 -12.22
CA MET A 688 6.23 -34.55 -12.32
C MET A 688 5.45 -34.44 -13.63
N GLN A 689 5.80 -35.22 -14.65
CA GLN A 689 5.06 -35.23 -15.92
C GLN A 689 3.71 -35.97 -15.80
N SER A 690 3.55 -36.90 -14.85
CA SER A 690 2.32 -37.70 -14.69
C SER A 690 1.29 -37.13 -13.69
N ARG A 691 1.59 -35.98 -13.05
CA ARG A 691 0.74 -35.19 -12.11
C ARG A 691 0.15 -35.90 -10.87
N ASN A 692 0.36 -37.20 -10.68
CA ASN A 692 -0.12 -37.91 -9.48
C ASN A 692 0.81 -37.73 -8.27
N ASN A 693 0.23 -37.49 -7.08
CA ASN A 693 0.92 -37.45 -5.78
C ASN A 693 2.04 -36.40 -5.63
N TYR A 694 1.90 -35.23 -6.27
CA TYR A 694 2.89 -34.15 -6.25
C TYR A 694 3.52 -33.86 -4.88
N LYS A 695 2.69 -33.63 -3.85
CA LYS A 695 3.16 -33.32 -2.48
C LYS A 695 4.11 -34.38 -1.94
N ARG A 696 3.75 -35.65 -2.07
CA ARG A 696 4.56 -36.78 -1.62
C ARG A 696 5.86 -36.86 -2.41
N THR A 697 5.80 -36.69 -3.73
CA THR A 697 7.01 -36.75 -4.56
C THR A 697 7.97 -35.59 -4.27
N HIS A 698 7.45 -34.40 -3.93
CA HIS A 698 8.26 -33.28 -3.46
C HIS A 698 8.93 -33.58 -2.11
N GLU A 699 8.21 -34.13 -1.13
CA GLU A 699 8.77 -34.53 0.17
C GLU A 699 9.89 -35.57 0.02
N GLU A 700 9.70 -36.56 -0.85
CA GLU A 700 10.71 -37.56 -1.19
C GLU A 700 11.95 -36.90 -1.84
N TRP A 701 11.76 -36.09 -2.89
CA TRP A 701 12.86 -35.38 -3.56
C TRP A 701 13.65 -34.49 -2.60
N ARG A 702 12.96 -33.71 -1.76
CA ARG A 702 13.57 -32.88 -0.73
C ARG A 702 14.43 -33.70 0.23
N ARG A 703 13.91 -34.84 0.71
CA ARG A 703 14.61 -35.70 1.68
C ARG A 703 15.94 -36.19 1.11
N GLU A 704 15.99 -36.52 -0.19
CA GLU A 704 17.20 -36.97 -0.86
C GLU A 704 18.16 -35.82 -1.20
N VAL A 705 17.66 -34.68 -1.68
CA VAL A 705 18.49 -33.58 -2.21
C VAL A 705 19.01 -32.62 -1.13
N GLN A 706 18.21 -32.33 -0.10
CA GLN A 706 18.57 -31.34 0.92
C GLN A 706 19.88 -31.68 1.68
N PRO A 707 20.17 -32.94 2.05
CA PRO A 707 21.45 -33.31 2.64
C PRO A 707 22.62 -33.12 1.66
N LEU A 708 22.41 -33.41 0.36
CA LEU A 708 23.42 -33.23 -0.68
C LEU A 708 23.81 -31.76 -0.87
N VAL A 709 22.81 -30.88 -0.91
CA VAL A 709 23.02 -29.41 -0.97
C VAL A 709 23.84 -28.94 0.22
N THR A 710 23.48 -29.39 1.43
CA THR A 710 24.15 -28.99 2.67
C THR A 710 25.61 -29.43 2.66
N ARG A 711 25.88 -30.67 2.23
CA ARG A 711 27.23 -31.22 2.10
C ARG A 711 28.04 -30.52 1.02
N LEU A 712 27.47 -30.27 -0.16
CA LEU A 712 28.12 -29.53 -1.24
C LEU A 712 28.60 -28.16 -0.76
N LEU A 713 27.70 -27.35 -0.18
CA LEU A 713 28.05 -26.00 0.26
C LEU A 713 29.08 -26.01 1.40
N ALA A 714 28.99 -26.97 2.33
CA ALA A 714 30.01 -27.14 3.37
C ALA A 714 31.40 -27.45 2.79
N THR A 715 31.47 -28.35 1.81
CA THR A 715 32.73 -28.74 1.16
C THR A 715 33.31 -27.61 0.30
N VAL A 716 32.47 -26.93 -0.48
CA VAL A 716 32.88 -25.73 -1.23
C VAL A 716 33.44 -24.67 -0.29
N ASN A 717 32.72 -24.35 0.79
CA ASN A 717 33.15 -23.35 1.77
C ASN A 717 34.49 -23.74 2.43
N ARG A 718 34.69 -25.03 2.76
CA ARG A 718 35.96 -25.55 3.30
C ARG A 718 37.13 -25.41 2.31
N ILE A 719 36.87 -25.64 1.01
CA ILE A 719 37.88 -25.56 -0.05
C ILE A 719 38.26 -24.11 -0.38
N LEU A 720 37.28 -23.21 -0.37
CA LEU A 720 37.48 -21.80 -0.68
C LEU A 720 38.12 -21.05 0.49
N LYS A 721 37.67 -21.30 1.74
CA LYS A 721 38.17 -20.62 2.95
C LYS A 721 39.36 -21.29 3.66
N SER A 722 40.00 -22.29 3.05
CA SER A 722 41.19 -22.92 3.66
C SER A 722 42.39 -21.96 3.63
N PRO A 723 42.97 -21.58 4.78
CA PRO A 723 44.21 -20.81 4.82
C PRO A 723 45.40 -21.74 4.51
N ASP A 724 46.22 -21.42 3.50
CA ASP A 724 47.46 -22.17 3.21
C ASP A 724 48.63 -21.63 4.08
N HIS A 725 49.32 -22.54 4.78
CA HIS A 725 50.66 -22.32 5.31
C HIS A 725 51.68 -22.78 4.23
N PRO A 726 52.61 -21.95 3.76
CA PRO A 726 53.67 -22.41 2.85
C PRO A 726 54.89 -22.83 3.65
N HIS A 727 55.25 -24.13 3.64
CA HIS A 727 56.61 -24.54 3.96
C HIS A 727 57.46 -24.52 2.69
N LEU A 728 58.25 -23.45 2.59
CA LEU A 728 59.36 -23.29 1.67
C LEU A 728 60.32 -24.48 1.75
N VAL A 729 60.62 -25.01 0.57
CA VAL A 729 61.76 -25.87 0.27
C VAL A 729 63.04 -25.18 0.75
N GLN A 730 63.72 -25.76 1.73
CA GLN A 730 65.12 -25.42 2.03
C GLN A 730 66.01 -26.07 0.95
N GLY A 731 66.57 -25.23 0.09
CA GLY A 731 67.67 -25.62 -0.80
C GLY A 731 68.98 -25.83 -0.02
N PRO A 732 69.96 -26.54 -0.60
CA PRO A 732 71.17 -26.94 0.09
C PRO A 732 72.12 -25.76 0.31
N GLN A 733 72.67 -25.67 1.52
CA GLN A 733 73.76 -24.76 1.86
C GLN A 733 75.01 -25.16 1.06
N ASP A 734 75.44 -24.27 0.17
CA ASP A 734 76.77 -24.32 -0.42
C ASP A 734 77.73 -23.39 0.33
N ARG A 735 78.97 -23.88 0.47
CA ARG A 735 80.06 -23.26 1.20
C ARG A 735 80.80 -22.23 0.34
N THR A 736 81.53 -21.36 1.03
CA THR A 736 82.74 -20.61 0.64
C THR A 736 82.64 -19.19 0.06
N ALA A 737 83.52 -18.36 0.66
CA ALA A 737 84.01 -17.01 0.34
C ALA A 737 83.13 -15.81 0.71
#